data_AF-A0A3L7P8H1-F1
#
_entry.id   AF-A0A3L7P8H1-F1
#
_cell.length_a   1.000
_cell.length_b   1.000
_cell.length_c   1.000
_cell.angle_alpha   90.00
_cell.angle_beta   90.00
_cell.angle_gamma   90.00
#
_symmetry.space_group_name_H-M   'P 1'
#
loop_
_entity.id
_entity.type
_entity.pdbx_description
1 polymer ?
#
loop_
_entity_poly.entity_id
_entity_poly.type
_entity_poly.pdbx_seq_one_letter_code
_entity_poly.pdbx_strand_id
1 'polypeptide(L)'
;MLSGQNAHVDVAYGVFSPAQIEALESTPINPALGSKTPAAAKNFDGGHQANTLTIVLDFKEASQGNTSDVMGNVISSFDVSSFGFTTAQFDTLANAILAEIDDDYFRELVGTVAGPVGKDLAIDFMIGNIGTAPVGITNYYFVQIGTAVSGPGVTGGVLGIAAGSAVRDSSGVGPNFGIKSGDVVASVFTNTIQGLQGITPSNALSSGNLTFTTNAISGTLSHEIGHTLSLSHINKAGSVQPTSGVSPIMGTGAIDLPNQDRLTDRQFSLSGFDGQDANAPRQHVQQLVNAVGLHDFNTGTNTAPVLNNQTLPSLLENSANGTVVGTVVASDADPNQTLIYSIVNGNTGNAFAINPTTGQITVNYRLAVDYETNPVFQLTVQVTDNGSPVMFDTGLVTININDQNDLDFGDLPDTFGTTVASNGARHQTVTGLFLGTGFTNEFDGQPSTTASLDSDDGVTLPSVLTPGTNARLGVRASQAGRLDVFIDFNGNGVFESNERTTPVGGLLVNAGSNVVNVSVPDTASLGQRGARFRLSSTGGLGATGMAPDGEVEDYFVTLGAAGTAYDYGDLPDTFGTIQASDGARHPTGGGLLLGTGVTSETDGKPGTAANLDNDDGVLYPAGFVLGNSALLKVRASRAGKLDAFIDFNSNGVFDANERVTPEGGLALVPGVNSVTVNIPATAVVGQRGARFRLSTAGGLAATGPAADGEVEDYLFRLTSSGPTYDFGDLPDTFGTLLASNGPRHQLGSGLTLGYGVTTDAGGQPNASANSDTDDGVKLPDSMTPGAIAQIEVTASKAGNLDAFIDFNGNGKFDADERVTPVGGQALTAGVNIVSVTVPTNASIGQLGARFRISTVGGLGALGSAIDGEVEDHFVRVALNDFGDLPDTFGTTLAQDGARHLAGTGLYLGAGVTSDLNGLPSAPANRDRDDGVTFSSTLIAGIGARLNVVASQAGKLDAFIDFNGNGVFDSDERVTPIGGLTLAAGTNSVYVEVPVTAVAGARAARFRLSSAGGLSAKGASADGEVEDYIMNVVSPAEDTIQLLPDPESPGQQLIYVKGTAGNDTISVAKTNLGFVVKMNNKVSPDLSANSRILIYGGQGKDNISLPTSSPLPAMVDGGPGNDSLWGG
;
A
#
# COMPACT_ATOMS: atom_id res chain seq x y z
N MET A 1 -52.91 -18.79 8.65
CA MET A 1 -53.91 -17.72 8.42
C MET A 1 -53.36 -16.45 9.03
N LEU A 2 -53.44 -15.31 8.32
CA LEU A 2 -53.44 -13.88 8.77
C LEU A 2 -52.54 -13.46 9.96
N SER A 3 -51.87 -12.32 9.98
CA SER A 3 -51.58 -11.25 9.01
C SER A 3 -50.51 -10.35 9.67
N GLY A 4 -49.59 -9.75 8.92
CA GLY A 4 -48.46 -9.01 9.52
C GLY A 4 -48.82 -7.65 10.12
N GLN A 5 -47.86 -7.03 10.79
CA GLN A 5 -47.63 -5.57 10.89
C GLN A 5 -46.20 -5.33 11.41
N ASN A 6 -45.64 -4.17 11.08
CA ASN A 6 -44.22 -3.86 11.22
C ASN A 6 -43.75 -3.72 12.68
N ALA A 7 -42.49 -4.08 12.93
CA ALA A 7 -41.74 -3.61 14.09
C ALA A 7 -40.44 -2.94 13.61
N HIS A 8 -40.34 -1.62 13.76
CA HIS A 8 -39.04 -0.95 13.78
C HIS A 8 -38.33 -1.33 15.07
N VAL A 9 -37.10 -1.82 14.95
CA VAL A 9 -36.17 -2.00 16.07
C VAL A 9 -34.79 -1.61 15.56
N ASP A 10 -34.32 -0.42 15.94
CA ASP A 10 -32.91 -0.04 15.86
C ASP A 10 -32.12 -0.88 16.87
N VAL A 11 -31.17 -1.70 16.39
CA VAL A 11 -30.06 -2.21 17.21
C VAL A 11 -28.77 -2.20 16.41
N ALA A 12 -27.76 -1.60 17.04
CA ALA A 12 -26.32 -1.54 16.75
C ALA A 12 -25.71 -2.53 15.74
N TYR A 13 -24.74 -2.00 14.98
CA TYR A 13 -23.68 -2.78 14.34
C TYR A 13 -22.96 -3.65 15.38
N GLY A 14 -23.23 -4.95 15.36
CA GLY A 14 -22.59 -5.94 16.23
C GLY A 14 -21.50 -6.70 15.47
N VAL A 15 -20.29 -6.72 16.02
CA VAL A 15 -19.20 -7.60 15.60
C VAL A 15 -19.63 -9.05 15.83
N PHE A 16 -19.41 -9.95 14.85
CA PHE A 16 -19.67 -11.37 15.01
C PHE A 16 -18.77 -11.96 16.10
N SER A 17 -19.33 -12.77 16.99
CA SER A 17 -18.51 -13.52 17.96
C SER A 17 -17.85 -14.74 17.27
N PRO A 18 -16.66 -15.19 17.71
CA PRO A 18 -15.97 -16.34 17.09
C PRO A 18 -16.84 -17.60 16.96
N ALA A 19 -17.68 -17.88 17.97
CA ALA A 19 -18.60 -19.02 17.96
C ALA A 19 -19.71 -18.94 16.88
N GLN A 20 -19.95 -17.77 16.28
CA GLN A 20 -20.86 -17.61 15.14
C GLN A 20 -20.17 -17.82 13.79
N ILE A 21 -18.84 -17.65 13.73
CA ILE A 21 -18.01 -17.92 12.56
C ILE A 21 -17.76 -19.43 12.47
N GLU A 22 -17.40 -20.06 13.59
CA GLU A 22 -17.22 -21.52 13.72
C GLU A 22 -18.51 -22.31 13.35
N ALA A 23 -19.69 -21.71 13.54
CA ALA A 23 -20.98 -22.26 13.15
C ALA A 23 -21.31 -22.15 11.63
N LEU A 24 -20.58 -21.31 10.88
CA LEU A 24 -20.71 -21.20 9.43
C LEU A 24 -19.75 -22.18 8.72
N GLU A 25 -18.51 -22.25 9.20
CA GLU A 25 -17.44 -23.09 8.63
C GLU A 25 -17.68 -24.59 8.81
N SER A 26 -18.44 -25.00 9.83
CA SER A 26 -18.73 -26.42 10.13
C SER A 26 -19.85 -27.05 9.27
N THR A 27 -20.27 -26.41 8.17
CA THR A 27 -21.37 -26.90 7.31
C THR A 27 -20.87 -27.81 6.17
N PRO A 28 -21.19 -29.12 6.12
CA PRO A 28 -20.61 -30.03 5.12
C PRO A 28 -21.15 -29.84 3.69
N ILE A 29 -20.25 -29.82 2.70
CA ILE A 29 -20.59 -29.74 1.28
C ILE A 29 -21.19 -31.07 0.76
N ASN A 30 -22.18 -30.95 -0.13
CA ASN A 30 -23.02 -32.04 -0.65
C ASN A 30 -22.23 -33.13 -1.44
N PRO A 31 -22.37 -34.45 -1.16
CA PRO A 31 -21.65 -35.54 -1.83
C PRO A 31 -21.94 -35.81 -3.32
N ALA A 32 -22.64 -34.94 -4.04
CA ALA A 32 -23.36 -35.28 -5.27
C ALA A 32 -22.57 -35.15 -6.61
N LEU A 33 -21.23 -35.19 -6.60
CA LEU A 33 -20.40 -35.06 -7.82
C LEU A 33 -19.60 -36.32 -8.21
N GLY A 34 -19.82 -37.45 -7.53
CA GLY A 34 -19.22 -38.74 -7.89
C GLY A 34 -20.02 -39.54 -8.92
N SER A 35 -19.89 -39.25 -10.22
CA SER A 35 -19.83 -40.25 -11.34
C SER A 35 -20.15 -39.69 -12.73
N LYS A 36 -19.17 -39.74 -13.65
CA LYS A 36 -19.27 -40.33 -15.01
C LYS A 36 -17.98 -40.15 -15.83
N THR A 37 -17.36 -41.27 -16.16
CA THR A 37 -16.23 -41.46 -17.10
C THR A 37 -16.46 -42.78 -17.84
N PRO A 38 -15.70 -43.14 -18.90
CA PRO A 38 -15.11 -42.32 -19.98
C PRO A 38 -15.37 -42.95 -21.39
N ALA A 39 -14.82 -42.38 -22.47
CA ALA A 39 -14.58 -43.14 -23.71
C ALA A 39 -13.42 -42.60 -24.58
N ALA A 40 -12.46 -43.49 -24.87
CA ALA A 40 -11.46 -43.46 -25.95
C ALA A 40 -10.36 -42.36 -25.95
N ALA A 41 -9.10 -42.82 -25.99
CA ALA A 41 -7.88 -42.00 -25.92
C ALA A 41 -7.10 -41.96 -27.25
N LYS A 42 -6.19 -40.97 -27.38
CA LYS A 42 -4.79 -41.16 -27.84
C LYS A 42 -3.95 -39.88 -27.72
N ASN A 43 -2.89 -39.96 -26.90
CA ASN A 43 -1.48 -39.57 -27.16
C ASN A 43 -1.17 -38.20 -27.81
N PHE A 44 -0.25 -37.36 -27.30
CA PHE A 44 0.75 -37.46 -26.22
C PHE A 44 1.18 -36.03 -25.78
N ASP A 45 1.59 -35.85 -24.51
CA ASP A 45 2.56 -34.82 -24.00
C ASP A 45 2.26 -33.32 -24.28
N GLY A 46 2.11 -32.39 -23.32
CA GLY A 46 2.16 -32.33 -21.85
C GLY A 46 2.12 -30.81 -21.49
N GLY A 47 1.72 -30.28 -20.34
CA GLY A 47 1.29 -30.77 -19.04
C GLY A 47 1.16 -29.54 -18.11
N HIS A 48 -0.06 -29.06 -17.86
CA HIS A 48 -0.34 -28.02 -16.87
C HIS A 48 -1.37 -28.54 -15.87
N GLN A 49 -1.13 -28.29 -14.57
CA GLN A 49 -1.95 -28.80 -13.48
C GLN A 49 -3.22 -27.96 -13.27
N ALA A 50 -4.25 -28.59 -12.71
CA ALA A 50 -5.48 -27.92 -12.32
C ALA A 50 -5.29 -27.22 -10.97
N ASN A 51 -5.46 -25.89 -10.94
CA ASN A 51 -6.01 -25.08 -9.84
C ASN A 51 -5.84 -23.57 -10.14
N THR A 52 -6.39 -23.09 -11.26
CA THR A 52 -6.35 -21.66 -11.61
C THR A 52 -7.74 -21.20 -12.02
N LEU A 53 -8.35 -20.33 -11.20
CA LEU A 53 -9.59 -19.65 -11.51
C LEU A 53 -9.27 -18.38 -12.32
N THR A 54 -9.43 -18.44 -13.64
CA THR A 54 -9.28 -17.26 -14.50
C THR A 54 -10.57 -16.45 -14.49
N ILE A 55 -10.61 -15.35 -13.75
CA ILE A 55 -11.69 -14.36 -13.83
C ILE A 55 -11.33 -13.35 -14.94
N VAL A 56 -12.19 -13.26 -15.96
CA VAL A 56 -12.11 -12.22 -16.99
C VAL A 56 -13.12 -11.14 -16.64
N LEU A 57 -12.66 -9.95 -16.25
CA LEU A 57 -13.50 -8.79 -15.99
C LEU A 57 -13.66 -7.98 -17.29
N ASP A 58 -14.88 -7.92 -17.81
CA ASP A 58 -15.25 -7.09 -18.97
C ASP A 58 -15.87 -5.77 -18.47
N PHE A 59 -15.13 -4.66 -18.62
CA PHE A 59 -15.56 -3.35 -18.16
C PHE A 59 -16.49 -2.68 -19.18
N LYS A 60 -17.79 -2.75 -18.91
CA LYS A 60 -18.80 -2.11 -19.76
C LYS A 60 -18.86 -0.60 -19.50
N GLU A 61 -18.46 0.21 -20.49
CA GLU A 61 -18.80 1.63 -20.49
C GLU A 61 -20.33 1.83 -20.52
N ALA A 62 -20.83 2.75 -19.69
CA ALA A 62 -22.26 3.05 -19.56
C ALA A 62 -22.89 3.73 -20.81
N SER A 63 -22.12 3.97 -21.86
CA SER A 63 -22.52 4.72 -23.07
C SER A 63 -23.15 3.85 -24.18
N GLN A 64 -23.04 2.51 -24.10
CA GLN A 64 -23.52 1.62 -25.17
C GLN A 64 -24.84 0.93 -24.85
N GLY A 65 -25.90 1.37 -25.55
CA GLY A 65 -27.20 0.70 -25.59
C GLY A 65 -27.17 -0.66 -26.29
N ASN A 66 -28.12 -1.53 -25.94
CA ASN A 66 -28.16 -2.95 -26.29
C ASN A 66 -27.84 -3.28 -27.77
N THR A 67 -26.78 -4.07 -27.98
CA THR A 67 -26.53 -4.83 -29.22
C THR A 67 -26.64 -6.33 -28.93
N SER A 68 -27.21 -7.07 -29.87
CA SER A 68 -27.44 -8.52 -29.76
C SER A 68 -26.22 -9.34 -30.17
N ASP A 69 -25.91 -10.40 -29.43
CA ASP A 69 -25.01 -11.46 -29.88
C ASP A 69 -25.61 -12.28 -31.05
N VAL A 70 -24.72 -12.96 -31.78
CA VAL A 70 -24.93 -13.74 -33.02
C VAL A 70 -25.94 -14.91 -32.87
N MET A 71 -26.34 -15.27 -31.64
CA MET A 71 -27.42 -16.25 -31.40
C MET A 71 -28.74 -15.67 -30.84
N GLY A 72 -28.86 -14.36 -30.68
CA GLY A 72 -30.17 -13.69 -30.51
C GLY A 72 -30.95 -13.97 -29.22
N ASN A 73 -30.28 -14.39 -28.14
CA ASN A 73 -30.92 -14.59 -26.82
C ASN A 73 -30.67 -13.40 -25.89
N VAL A 74 -31.74 -12.93 -25.23
CA VAL A 74 -31.67 -11.98 -24.12
C VAL A 74 -31.63 -12.77 -22.82
N ILE A 75 -30.58 -12.58 -22.01
CA ILE A 75 -30.57 -12.97 -20.59
C ILE A 75 -30.12 -11.78 -19.74
N SER A 76 -31.00 -11.39 -18.83
CA SER A 76 -30.76 -10.37 -17.81
C SER A 76 -29.94 -10.93 -16.65
N SER A 77 -29.19 -10.06 -15.97
CA SER A 77 -28.57 -10.25 -14.65
C SER A 77 -27.68 -11.49 -14.47
N PHE A 78 -26.38 -11.25 -14.29
CA PHE A 78 -25.46 -12.23 -13.72
C PHE A 78 -25.84 -12.49 -12.25
N ASP A 79 -26.33 -13.69 -11.95
CA ASP A 79 -26.84 -14.05 -10.62
C ASP A 79 -25.77 -14.78 -9.79
N VAL A 80 -25.18 -14.06 -8.85
CA VAL A 80 -24.13 -14.55 -7.94
C VAL A 80 -24.63 -15.47 -6.83
N SER A 81 -25.96 -15.65 -6.68
CA SER A 81 -26.53 -16.49 -5.61
C SER A 81 -26.12 -17.97 -5.71
N SER A 82 -25.75 -18.43 -6.91
CA SER A 82 -25.20 -19.77 -7.15
C SER A 82 -23.84 -20.03 -6.47
N PHE A 83 -23.15 -18.98 -6.01
CA PHE A 83 -21.89 -19.04 -5.26
C PHE A 83 -22.05 -18.67 -3.77
N GLY A 84 -23.30 -18.50 -3.28
CA GLY A 84 -23.59 -18.21 -1.88
C GLY A 84 -23.50 -16.73 -1.47
N PHE A 85 -23.16 -15.83 -2.39
CA PHE A 85 -23.10 -14.39 -2.13
C PHE A 85 -24.41 -13.69 -2.50
N THR A 86 -24.82 -12.70 -1.69
CA THR A 86 -25.77 -11.67 -2.12
C THR A 86 -25.06 -10.57 -2.90
N THR A 87 -25.78 -9.85 -3.77
CA THR A 87 -25.21 -8.75 -4.56
C THR A 87 -24.51 -7.70 -3.68
N ALA A 88 -25.09 -7.36 -2.53
CA ALA A 88 -24.49 -6.42 -1.58
C ALA A 88 -23.17 -6.94 -0.95
N GLN A 89 -23.01 -8.25 -0.74
CA GLN A 89 -21.75 -8.83 -0.28
C GLN A 89 -20.67 -8.81 -1.37
N PHE A 90 -21.07 -9.02 -2.63
CA PHE A 90 -20.17 -8.91 -3.78
C PHE A 90 -19.70 -7.46 -3.98
N ASP A 91 -20.63 -6.49 -3.90
CA ASP A 91 -20.30 -5.06 -3.97
C ASP A 91 -19.43 -4.62 -2.79
N THR A 92 -19.64 -5.17 -1.58
CA THR A 92 -18.78 -4.89 -0.41
C THR A 92 -17.37 -5.44 -0.62
N LEU A 93 -17.23 -6.65 -1.16
CA LEU A 93 -15.93 -7.27 -1.47
C LEU A 93 -15.19 -6.52 -2.59
N ALA A 94 -15.91 -6.12 -3.65
CA ALA A 94 -15.34 -5.34 -4.75
C ALA A 94 -14.86 -3.96 -4.28
N ASN A 95 -15.62 -3.28 -3.42
CA ASN A 95 -15.22 -2.00 -2.83
C ASN A 95 -14.08 -2.14 -1.80
N ALA A 96 -13.97 -3.28 -1.10
CA ALA A 96 -12.83 -3.57 -0.23
C ALA A 96 -11.54 -3.75 -1.04
N ILE A 97 -11.59 -4.53 -2.13
CA ILE A 97 -10.45 -4.72 -3.04
C ILE A 97 -10.04 -3.39 -3.71
N LEU A 98 -11.00 -2.53 -4.05
CA LEU A 98 -10.73 -1.19 -4.59
C LEU A 98 -10.21 -0.19 -3.56
N ALA A 99 -10.37 -0.46 -2.26
CA ALA A 99 -9.84 0.35 -1.16
C ALA A 99 -8.43 -0.08 -0.70
N GLU A 100 -7.95 -1.24 -1.18
CA GLU A 100 -6.61 -1.78 -0.87
C GLU A 100 -5.56 -1.42 -1.95
N ILE A 101 -5.99 -0.74 -3.03
CA ILE A 101 -5.11 -0.19 -4.07
C ILE A 101 -4.73 1.25 -3.68
N ASP A 102 -3.70 1.38 -2.85
CA ASP A 102 -3.07 2.68 -2.52
C ASP A 102 -1.95 3.03 -3.53
N ASP A 103 -1.61 4.31 -3.62
CA ASP A 103 -0.93 4.96 -4.77
C ASP A 103 0.56 4.58 -4.97
N ASP A 104 1.12 3.72 -4.11
CA ASP A 104 2.56 3.36 -4.10
C ASP A 104 2.94 2.25 -5.12
N TYR A 105 1.99 1.47 -5.64
CA TYR A 105 2.27 0.34 -6.54
C TYR A 105 2.87 0.76 -7.91
N PHE A 106 2.92 2.06 -8.22
CA PHE A 106 3.46 2.59 -9.47
C PHE A 106 4.92 3.06 -9.45
N ARG A 107 5.62 3.00 -8.28
CA ARG A 107 7.00 3.51 -8.17
C ARG A 107 8.11 2.45 -8.15
N GLU A 108 7.81 1.17 -7.91
CA GLU A 108 8.83 0.12 -7.76
C GLU A 108 9.07 -0.73 -9.03
N LEU A 109 9.19 -0.08 -10.20
CA LEU A 109 9.73 -0.72 -11.42
C LEU A 109 10.92 0.04 -12.05
N VAL A 110 11.60 0.90 -11.27
CA VAL A 110 12.78 1.65 -11.74
C VAL A 110 13.87 1.70 -10.65
N GLY A 111 14.69 0.65 -10.53
CA GLY A 111 15.77 0.69 -9.54
C GLY A 111 16.67 -0.53 -9.33
N THR A 112 17.37 -1.04 -10.37
CA THR A 112 18.84 -1.34 -10.35
C THR A 112 19.30 -2.26 -11.49
N VAL A 113 20.03 -1.70 -12.48
CA VAL A 113 21.24 -2.31 -13.05
C VAL A 113 22.19 -1.18 -13.46
N ALA A 114 23.45 -1.23 -13.05
CA ALA A 114 24.42 -0.16 -13.30
C ALA A 114 25.45 -0.50 -14.41
N GLY A 115 25.50 0.36 -15.44
CA GLY A 115 26.67 0.59 -16.31
C GLY A 115 26.72 -0.15 -17.66
N PRO A 116 27.63 0.25 -18.58
CA PRO A 116 28.29 1.55 -18.74
C PRO A 116 27.65 2.39 -19.88
N VAL A 117 28.02 3.68 -19.96
CA VAL A 117 27.43 4.66 -20.90
C VAL A 117 27.60 4.26 -22.37
N GLY A 118 26.49 4.23 -23.12
CA GLY A 118 26.48 4.53 -24.55
C GLY A 118 26.35 3.37 -25.55
N LYS A 119 25.32 2.52 -25.40
CA LYS A 119 24.63 1.85 -26.54
C LYS A 119 23.15 1.61 -26.20
N ASP A 120 22.25 2.05 -27.06
CA ASP A 120 20.82 1.74 -26.94
C ASP A 120 20.59 0.24 -27.17
N LEU A 121 19.98 -0.43 -26.19
CA LEU A 121 19.63 -1.84 -26.27
C LEU A 121 18.17 -1.96 -26.71
N ALA A 122 17.94 -2.35 -27.96
CA ALA A 122 16.60 -2.66 -28.46
C ALA A 122 16.16 -4.04 -27.93
N ILE A 123 15.08 -4.07 -27.15
CA ILE A 123 14.39 -5.32 -26.79
C ILE A 123 13.35 -5.59 -27.89
N ASP A 124 13.68 -6.55 -28.75
CA ASP A 124 12.85 -7.03 -29.85
C ASP A 124 11.94 -8.17 -29.35
N PHE A 125 10.63 -7.94 -29.26
CA PHE A 125 9.66 -8.99 -28.96
C PHE A 125 9.33 -9.80 -30.21
N MET A 126 10.18 -10.78 -30.52
CA MET A 126 9.88 -11.80 -31.51
C MET A 126 8.71 -12.69 -31.05
N ILE A 127 7.54 -12.52 -31.66
CA ILE A 127 6.46 -13.51 -31.58
C ILE A 127 6.81 -14.67 -32.54
N GLY A 128 7.23 -15.80 -31.98
CA GLY A 128 7.47 -17.04 -32.72
C GLY A 128 6.17 -17.66 -33.26
N ASN A 129 6.25 -18.27 -34.45
CA ASN A 129 5.13 -18.86 -35.19
C ASN A 129 4.09 -19.61 -34.34
N ILE A 130 2.82 -19.17 -34.41
CA ILE A 130 1.67 -20.03 -34.13
C ILE A 130 1.25 -20.70 -35.45
N GLY A 131 1.09 -22.03 -35.40
CA GLY A 131 0.76 -22.85 -36.56
C GLY A 131 -0.65 -22.63 -37.14
N THR A 132 -0.91 -23.27 -38.27
CA THR A 132 -2.15 -23.19 -39.07
C THR A 132 -3.44 -23.34 -38.26
N ALA A 133 -4.37 -22.39 -38.44
CA ALA A 133 -5.66 -22.36 -37.77
C ALA A 133 -6.59 -23.55 -38.12
N PRO A 134 -7.35 -24.08 -37.14
CA PRO A 134 -8.56 -24.85 -37.41
C PRO A 134 -9.59 -24.00 -38.16
N VAL A 135 -10.33 -24.63 -39.08
CA VAL A 135 -11.26 -23.96 -40.00
C VAL A 135 -12.42 -23.28 -39.27
N GLY A 136 -12.62 -21.96 -39.43
CA GLY A 136 -13.85 -21.31 -38.97
C GLY A 136 -13.92 -19.77 -39.01
N ILE A 137 -12.81 -19.03 -38.87
CA ILE A 137 -12.82 -17.56 -38.77
C ILE A 137 -11.75 -16.95 -39.70
N THR A 138 -12.10 -15.89 -40.43
CA THR A 138 -11.37 -15.46 -41.65
C THR A 138 -11.06 -13.96 -41.73
N ASN A 139 -10.79 -13.26 -40.62
CA ASN A 139 -10.30 -11.87 -40.64
C ASN A 139 -9.49 -11.53 -39.37
N TYR A 140 -8.40 -10.76 -39.53
CA TYR A 140 -7.62 -10.10 -38.48
C TYR A 140 -7.31 -8.66 -38.93
N TYR A 141 -7.16 -7.73 -37.97
CA TYR A 141 -6.83 -6.31 -38.22
C TYR A 141 -5.49 -5.94 -37.56
N PHE A 142 -4.73 -5.03 -38.18
CA PHE A 142 -3.46 -4.53 -37.65
C PHE A 142 -3.37 -3.00 -37.79
N VAL A 143 -2.64 -2.33 -36.90
CA VAL A 143 -2.33 -0.90 -36.98
C VAL A 143 -0.86 -0.71 -37.28
N GLN A 144 -0.53 0.05 -38.33
CA GLN A 144 0.85 0.34 -38.73
C GLN A 144 1.20 1.80 -38.40
N ILE A 145 2.17 2.00 -37.51
CA ILE A 145 2.77 3.31 -37.20
C ILE A 145 4.14 3.36 -37.88
N GLY A 146 4.32 4.28 -38.84
CA GLY A 146 5.55 4.40 -39.62
C GLY A 146 6.37 5.63 -39.23
N THR A 147 7.69 5.44 -39.09
CA THR A 147 8.65 6.55 -38.92
C THR A 147 9.07 7.12 -40.27
N ALA A 148 9.02 8.45 -40.43
CA ALA A 148 9.48 9.12 -41.63
C ALA A 148 10.95 9.57 -41.50
N VAL A 149 11.82 8.94 -42.28
CA VAL A 149 13.13 9.47 -42.71
C VAL A 149 12.96 10.07 -44.12
N SER A 150 13.66 11.10 -44.59
CA SER A 150 14.93 11.69 -44.16
C SER A 150 15.08 13.16 -44.62
N GLY A 151 16.01 13.91 -44.02
CA GLY A 151 16.52 15.18 -44.53
C GLY A 151 17.67 15.71 -43.67
N PRO A 152 18.88 16.00 -44.21
CA PRO A 152 20.01 16.40 -43.38
C PRO A 152 19.95 17.88 -43.00
N GLY A 153 19.94 18.18 -41.69
CA GLY A 153 20.24 19.54 -41.19
C GLY A 153 19.20 20.20 -40.27
N VAL A 154 18.44 19.46 -39.47
CA VAL A 154 17.63 20.06 -38.39
C VAL A 154 17.72 19.24 -37.10
N THR A 155 18.05 19.93 -36.00
CA THR A 155 18.11 19.36 -34.64
C THR A 155 16.81 19.69 -33.92
N GLY A 156 16.09 18.68 -33.43
CA GLY A 156 14.83 18.83 -32.69
C GLY A 156 13.68 18.04 -33.32
N GLY A 157 13.49 16.80 -32.86
CA GLY A 157 12.35 15.96 -33.25
C GLY A 157 11.24 16.05 -32.20
N VAL A 158 10.10 16.63 -32.58
CA VAL A 158 8.85 16.55 -31.83
C VAL A 158 8.06 15.33 -32.33
N LEU A 159 7.45 14.56 -31.42
CA LEU A 159 6.50 13.50 -31.77
C LEU A 159 5.27 14.12 -32.44
N GLY A 160 5.17 13.99 -33.77
CA GLY A 160 4.05 14.45 -34.57
C GLY A 160 3.34 13.30 -35.27
N ILE A 161 2.00 13.30 -35.23
CA ILE A 161 1.18 12.28 -35.91
C ILE A 161 1.33 12.45 -37.43
N ALA A 162 1.85 11.42 -38.10
CA ALA A 162 1.92 11.39 -39.56
C ALA A 162 0.51 11.26 -40.16
N ALA A 163 0.18 12.11 -41.13
CA ALA A 163 -1.12 12.07 -41.79
C ALA A 163 -1.29 10.77 -42.61
N GLY A 164 -2.28 9.94 -42.23
CA GLY A 164 -2.70 8.79 -43.05
C GLY A 164 -2.65 7.41 -42.41
N SER A 165 -2.96 7.27 -41.12
CA SER A 165 -3.27 5.95 -40.53
C SER A 165 -4.64 5.47 -41.01
N ALA A 166 -4.69 4.33 -41.71
CA ALA A 166 -5.93 3.74 -42.22
C ALA A 166 -6.04 2.26 -41.82
N VAL A 167 -7.18 1.87 -41.26
CA VAL A 167 -7.51 0.46 -41.02
C VAL A 167 -7.82 -0.20 -42.36
N ARG A 168 -7.15 -1.31 -42.65
CA ARG A 168 -7.41 -2.16 -43.83
C ARG A 168 -7.53 -3.60 -43.39
N ASP A 169 -8.33 -4.36 -44.13
CA ASP A 169 -8.30 -5.82 -44.09
C ASP A 169 -7.06 -6.37 -44.82
N SER A 170 -6.92 -7.70 -44.87
CA SER A 170 -5.86 -8.39 -45.63
C SER A 170 -6.00 -8.27 -47.16
N SER A 171 -7.06 -7.62 -47.67
CA SER A 171 -7.26 -7.30 -49.09
C SER A 171 -6.93 -5.83 -49.44
N GLY A 172 -6.69 -4.99 -48.44
CA GLY A 172 -6.23 -3.62 -48.59
C GLY A 172 -7.34 -2.56 -48.65
N VAL A 173 -8.58 -2.87 -48.26
CA VAL A 173 -9.72 -1.95 -48.35
C VAL A 173 -10.37 -1.71 -46.98
N GLY A 174 -10.67 -0.45 -46.66
CA GLY A 174 -11.31 -0.05 -45.40
C GLY A 174 -11.70 1.44 -45.39
N PRO A 175 -12.65 1.87 -44.53
CA PRO A 175 -13.16 3.24 -44.51
C PRO A 175 -12.16 4.24 -43.90
N ASN A 176 -12.15 5.46 -44.44
CA ASN A 176 -11.19 6.50 -44.09
C ASN A 176 -11.78 7.44 -43.01
N PHE A 177 -11.48 7.19 -41.74
CA PHE A 177 -11.88 8.08 -40.63
C PHE A 177 -10.91 9.28 -40.55
N GLY A 178 -11.33 10.41 -41.11
CA GLY A 178 -10.51 11.62 -41.22
C GLY A 178 -10.51 12.47 -39.94
N ILE A 179 -9.63 12.16 -38.99
CA ILE A 179 -9.21 13.11 -37.94
C ILE A 179 -8.40 14.23 -38.59
N LYS A 180 -8.63 15.50 -38.23
CA LYS A 180 -7.92 16.64 -38.81
C LYS A 180 -7.05 17.35 -37.78
N SER A 181 -5.97 17.97 -38.28
CA SER A 181 -5.16 18.88 -37.47
C SER A 181 -6.02 20.06 -37.02
N GLY A 182 -6.23 20.18 -35.71
CA GLY A 182 -7.08 21.21 -35.10
C GLY A 182 -8.21 20.70 -34.19
N ASP A 183 -8.43 19.38 -34.10
CA ASP A 183 -9.40 18.81 -33.17
C ASP A 183 -8.86 18.91 -31.72
N VAL A 184 -9.38 19.87 -30.94
CA VAL A 184 -8.95 20.16 -29.56
C VAL A 184 -9.82 19.43 -28.53
N VAL A 185 -9.19 18.61 -27.70
CA VAL A 185 -9.78 18.11 -26.44
C VAL A 185 -9.50 19.13 -25.34
N ALA A 186 -10.54 19.52 -24.60
CA ALA A 186 -10.49 20.40 -23.43
C ALA A 186 -11.51 19.89 -22.40
N SER A 187 -11.32 20.00 -21.08
CA SER A 187 -10.13 20.38 -20.29
C SER A 187 -10.42 20.13 -18.81
N VAL A 188 -9.40 19.72 -18.03
CA VAL A 188 -9.31 20.05 -16.60
C VAL A 188 -7.90 20.64 -16.35
N PHE A 189 -7.82 21.63 -15.47
CA PHE A 189 -6.77 22.65 -15.47
C PHE A 189 -5.44 22.20 -14.86
N THR A 190 -4.33 22.71 -15.41
CA THR A 190 -3.11 23.03 -14.65
C THR A 190 -2.70 24.47 -14.91
N ASN A 191 -2.71 25.30 -13.86
CA ASN A 191 -1.98 26.57 -13.87
C ASN A 191 -0.51 26.27 -13.57
N THR A 192 0.41 26.68 -14.43
CA THR A 192 1.70 27.35 -14.12
C THR A 192 2.51 27.51 -15.41
N ILE A 193 2.32 28.64 -16.10
CA ILE A 193 3.34 29.22 -16.99
C ILE A 193 3.44 30.72 -16.69
N GLN A 194 4.12 31.05 -15.60
CA GLN A 194 4.84 32.32 -15.47
C GLN A 194 6.33 31.99 -15.39
N GLY A 195 7.04 32.11 -16.51
CA GLY A 195 8.43 31.67 -16.53
C GLY A 195 9.07 31.52 -17.90
N LEU A 196 8.77 32.39 -18.86
CA LEU A 196 9.67 32.68 -19.99
C LEU A 196 9.24 33.97 -20.69
N GLN A 197 10.02 35.03 -20.47
CA GLN A 197 9.84 36.30 -21.17
C GLN A 197 10.39 36.22 -22.60
N GLY A 198 9.71 36.87 -23.55
CA GLY A 198 10.32 37.23 -24.84
C GLY A 198 9.41 37.07 -26.05
N ILE A 199 8.61 38.09 -26.34
CA ILE A 199 8.49 38.75 -27.66
C ILE A 199 7.68 40.04 -27.46
N THR A 200 8.24 41.17 -27.88
CA THR A 200 7.63 42.51 -27.79
C THR A 200 6.78 42.85 -29.03
N PRO A 201 5.87 43.85 -28.95
CA PRO A 201 4.72 43.93 -29.85
C PRO A 201 4.98 44.72 -31.14
N SER A 202 4.64 44.14 -32.30
CA SER A 202 4.45 44.89 -33.54
C SER A 202 3.56 44.17 -34.56
N ASN A 203 2.24 44.35 -34.45
CA ASN A 203 1.42 45.00 -35.49
C ASN A 203 -0.08 44.79 -35.22
N ALA A 204 -0.82 45.90 -35.20
CA ALA A 204 -2.27 45.90 -35.07
C ALA A 204 -2.96 45.37 -36.34
N LEU A 205 -4.14 44.75 -36.17
CA LEU A 205 -5.11 44.59 -37.25
C LEU A 205 -6.45 45.20 -36.83
N SER A 206 -6.60 46.48 -37.15
CA SER A 206 -7.86 47.22 -37.11
C SER A 206 -8.70 46.96 -38.37
N SER A 207 -10.00 46.89 -38.17
CA SER A 207 -11.14 46.73 -39.09
C SER A 207 -11.10 47.29 -40.54
N GLY A 208 -11.75 46.55 -41.45
CA GLY A 208 -12.34 47.01 -42.73
C GLY A 208 -11.44 46.79 -43.97
N ASN A 209 -11.91 46.40 -45.17
CA ASN A 209 -13.25 46.17 -45.77
C ASN A 209 -13.04 45.41 -47.12
N LEU A 210 -13.99 44.78 -47.84
CA LEU A 210 -15.46 44.63 -47.79
C LEU A 210 -15.87 43.42 -48.69
N THR A 211 -17.02 42.76 -48.45
CA THR A 211 -17.93 41.99 -49.37
C THR A 211 -17.39 41.25 -50.62
N PHE A 212 -17.75 39.99 -50.89
CA PHE A 212 -19.14 39.54 -51.17
C PHE A 212 -19.32 37.99 -51.07
N THR A 213 -20.61 37.58 -50.95
CA THR A 213 -21.20 36.26 -51.27
C THR A 213 -20.69 34.99 -50.57
N THR A 214 -21.55 34.41 -49.71
CA THR A 214 -21.93 32.97 -49.76
C THR A 214 -23.28 32.73 -49.09
N ASN A 215 -23.97 31.67 -49.51
CA ASN A 215 -25.32 31.30 -49.07
C ASN A 215 -25.33 30.35 -47.85
N ALA A 216 -26.53 30.20 -47.27
CA ALA A 216 -27.02 29.04 -46.51
C ALA A 216 -26.45 28.80 -45.10
N ILE A 217 -27.09 29.44 -44.12
CA ILE A 217 -27.21 28.92 -42.75
C ILE A 217 -28.43 27.99 -42.74
N SER A 218 -28.30 26.75 -42.26
CA SER A 218 -29.39 25.77 -42.20
C SER A 218 -29.47 25.12 -40.82
N GLY A 219 -30.69 25.01 -40.29
CA GLY A 219 -30.95 24.47 -38.96
C GLY A 219 -31.14 22.95 -38.91
N THR A 220 -30.95 22.45 -37.68
CA THR A 220 -31.57 21.33 -36.95
C THR A 220 -32.52 20.36 -37.70
N LEU A 221 -32.32 19.06 -37.49
CA LEU A 221 -33.38 18.04 -37.56
C LEU A 221 -33.82 17.60 -36.14
N SER A 222 -34.69 18.41 -35.55
CA SER A 222 -35.78 17.93 -34.70
C SER A 222 -37.06 18.43 -35.36
N HIS A 223 -38.06 17.57 -35.53
CA HIS A 223 -39.33 17.97 -36.14
C HIS A 223 -39.97 19.13 -35.34
N GLU A 224 -40.29 20.25 -35.99
CA GLU A 224 -41.62 20.52 -36.55
C GLU A 224 -41.60 21.83 -37.38
N ILE A 225 -42.42 21.93 -38.44
CA ILE A 225 -42.34 23.03 -39.43
C ILE A 225 -43.39 24.10 -39.15
N GLY A 226 -42.94 25.29 -38.75
CA GLY A 226 -43.71 26.55 -38.72
C GLY A 226 -42.99 27.64 -39.50
N HIS A 227 -43.60 28.13 -40.59
CA HIS A 227 -43.02 29.20 -41.43
C HIS A 227 -43.53 30.58 -41.02
N THR A 228 -42.65 31.58 -41.04
CA THR A 228 -43.06 32.92 -41.51
C THR A 228 -41.96 33.54 -42.37
N LEU A 229 -42.13 33.49 -43.70
CA LEU A 229 -41.46 34.45 -44.59
C LEU A 229 -42.16 35.81 -44.42
N SER A 230 -41.39 36.86 -44.14
CA SER A 230 -41.91 38.23 -44.26
C SER A 230 -42.12 38.58 -45.75
N LEU A 231 -43.30 39.09 -46.09
CA LEU A 231 -43.67 39.37 -47.47
C LEU A 231 -42.85 40.52 -48.07
N SER A 232 -42.16 40.23 -49.17
CA SER A 232 -42.04 41.19 -50.27
C SER A 232 -42.41 40.50 -51.59
N HIS A 233 -43.20 41.18 -52.42
CA HIS A 233 -43.62 40.79 -53.79
C HIS A 233 -44.83 39.83 -53.96
N ILE A 234 -46.02 40.34 -53.62
CA ILE A 234 -47.10 40.68 -54.60
C ILE A 234 -47.50 39.62 -55.67
N ASN A 235 -48.78 39.21 -55.59
CA ASN A 235 -49.75 38.79 -56.64
C ASN A 235 -49.92 37.32 -57.13
N LYS A 236 -51.19 36.88 -57.03
CA LYS A 236 -52.06 36.25 -58.08
C LYS A 236 -52.48 34.76 -57.94
N ALA A 237 -53.64 34.57 -57.29
CA ALA A 237 -54.81 33.71 -57.61
C ALA A 237 -54.65 32.37 -58.38
N GLY A 238 -55.24 31.29 -57.82
CA GLY A 238 -55.59 30.05 -58.55
C GLY A 238 -56.16 28.92 -57.68
N SER A 239 -57.47 28.69 -57.72
CA SER A 239 -58.20 27.60 -57.03
C SER A 239 -58.05 26.24 -57.74
N VAL A 240 -58.15 25.10 -57.00
CA VAL A 240 -59.10 23.97 -57.23
C VAL A 240 -58.89 22.83 -56.19
N GLN A 241 -59.94 22.00 -56.00
CA GLN A 241 -60.24 21.08 -54.88
C GLN A 241 -59.63 19.64 -54.98
N PRO A 242 -59.60 18.86 -53.86
CA PRO A 242 -59.00 17.51 -53.79
C PRO A 242 -59.99 16.34 -54.01
N THR A 243 -59.47 15.14 -54.29
CA THR A 243 -60.24 13.89 -54.49
C THR A 243 -59.88 12.77 -53.49
N SER A 244 -60.86 11.90 -53.23
CA SER A 244 -60.90 10.91 -52.13
C SER A 244 -60.15 9.59 -52.42
N GLY A 245 -59.62 8.95 -51.37
CA GLY A 245 -59.34 7.50 -51.38
C GLY A 245 -58.00 7.02 -50.82
N VAL A 246 -57.08 7.93 -50.48
CA VAL A 246 -55.74 7.62 -49.95
C VAL A 246 -55.43 8.59 -48.81
N SER A 247 -54.76 8.16 -47.75
CA SER A 247 -54.16 9.09 -46.78
C SER A 247 -53.06 9.90 -47.48
N PRO A 248 -53.20 11.22 -47.66
CA PRO A 248 -52.10 12.03 -48.14
C PRO A 248 -51.17 12.29 -46.96
N ILE A 249 -49.92 11.83 -47.06
CA ILE A 249 -48.83 12.62 -46.48
C ILE A 249 -48.76 13.90 -47.32
N MET A 250 -49.32 14.99 -46.82
CA MET A 250 -48.94 16.36 -47.20
C MET A 250 -49.11 17.26 -45.97
N GLY A 251 -48.14 18.16 -45.78
CA GLY A 251 -47.94 18.84 -44.50
C GLY A 251 -48.80 20.09 -44.27
N THR A 252 -48.68 20.58 -43.03
CA THR A 252 -48.60 22.00 -42.64
C THR A 252 -49.57 22.96 -43.32
N GLY A 253 -50.65 23.27 -42.61
CA GLY A 253 -51.55 24.41 -42.86
C GLY A 253 -51.81 25.23 -41.60
N ALA A 254 -50.83 25.33 -40.69
CA ALA A 254 -50.94 26.19 -39.52
C ALA A 254 -51.05 27.65 -39.96
N ILE A 255 -52.11 28.34 -39.53
CA ILE A 255 -52.15 29.80 -39.52
C ILE A 255 -51.36 30.20 -38.28
N ASP A 256 -50.05 30.26 -38.44
CA ASP A 256 -49.14 30.78 -37.43
C ASP A 256 -49.27 32.31 -37.43
N LEU A 257 -49.90 32.86 -36.39
CA LEU A 257 -49.98 34.29 -36.14
C LEU A 257 -48.73 34.67 -35.34
N PRO A 258 -47.72 35.32 -35.94
CA PRO A 258 -46.49 35.66 -35.22
C PRO A 258 -46.80 36.55 -34.02
N ASN A 259 -46.33 36.11 -32.85
CA ASN A 259 -46.45 36.67 -31.49
C ASN A 259 -47.35 37.89 -31.25
N GLN A 260 -48.30 37.72 -30.31
CA GLN A 260 -49.49 38.55 -30.12
C GLN A 260 -49.29 39.99 -29.59
N ASP A 261 -48.06 40.46 -29.33
CA ASP A 261 -47.80 41.75 -28.66
C ASP A 261 -48.25 43.01 -29.44
N ARG A 262 -48.81 42.88 -30.66
CA ARG A 262 -49.34 44.01 -31.46
C ARG A 262 -50.65 43.79 -32.21
N LEU A 263 -51.59 43.01 -31.66
CA LEU A 263 -52.98 42.96 -32.18
C LEU A 263 -54.01 43.70 -31.33
N THR A 264 -53.77 45.00 -31.10
CA THR A 264 -54.88 45.93 -30.88
C THR A 264 -55.54 46.27 -32.23
N ASP A 265 -56.75 45.75 -32.44
CA ASP A 265 -57.74 46.22 -33.41
C ASP A 265 -57.45 46.03 -34.92
N ARG A 266 -57.89 44.88 -35.49
CA ARG A 266 -58.62 44.78 -36.78
C ARG A 266 -59.16 43.38 -37.10
N GLN A 267 -60.32 43.34 -37.76
CA GLN A 267 -61.15 42.15 -38.04
C GLN A 267 -60.69 41.36 -39.27
N PHE A 268 -60.97 40.04 -39.29
CA PHE A 268 -61.17 39.26 -40.53
C PHE A 268 -62.29 38.22 -40.40
N SER A 269 -62.89 37.86 -41.55
CA SER A 269 -64.09 37.02 -41.70
C SER A 269 -63.90 36.03 -42.85
N LEU A 270 -64.59 34.87 -42.84
CA LEU A 270 -64.50 33.85 -43.88
C LEU A 270 -65.90 33.40 -44.36
N SER A 271 -66.07 33.18 -45.67
CA SER A 271 -67.40 32.97 -46.28
C SER A 271 -67.42 32.00 -47.48
N GLY A 272 -68.25 30.95 -47.40
CA GLY A 272 -68.80 30.17 -48.53
C GLY A 272 -67.83 29.26 -49.30
N PHE A 273 -68.26 28.20 -50.00
CA PHE A 273 -69.57 27.53 -50.12
C PHE A 273 -69.32 26.10 -50.66
N ASP A 274 -70.17 25.10 -50.37
CA ASP A 274 -70.02 23.76 -50.98
C ASP A 274 -70.51 23.70 -52.43
N GLY A 275 -70.05 22.69 -53.17
CA GLY A 275 -70.47 22.42 -54.55
C GLY A 275 -70.78 20.96 -54.83
N GLN A 276 -72.09 20.64 -54.87
CA GLN A 276 -72.76 19.48 -55.48
C GLN A 276 -72.96 18.22 -54.60
N ASP A 277 -74.19 18.17 -54.05
CA ASP A 277 -75.19 17.08 -54.20
C ASP A 277 -74.87 15.63 -53.73
N ALA A 278 -75.72 14.96 -52.93
CA ALA A 278 -77.04 15.32 -52.39
C ALA A 278 -77.43 14.50 -51.15
N ASN A 279 -78.45 15.00 -50.43
CA ASN A 279 -79.29 14.28 -49.44
C ASN A 279 -78.69 13.91 -48.07
N ALA A 280 -78.16 14.90 -47.34
CA ALA A 280 -78.21 14.92 -45.87
C ALA A 280 -78.75 16.27 -45.36
N PRO A 281 -79.72 16.32 -44.43
CA PRO A 281 -80.24 17.58 -43.90
C PRO A 281 -79.20 18.29 -43.01
N ARG A 282 -78.90 19.55 -43.34
CA ARG A 282 -77.92 20.40 -42.64
C ARG A 282 -78.45 20.75 -41.23
N GLN A 283 -77.74 20.33 -40.17
CA GLN A 283 -78.09 20.66 -38.77
C GLN A 283 -77.20 21.78 -38.19
N HIS A 284 -77.67 22.42 -37.11
CA HIS A 284 -77.15 23.70 -36.62
C HIS A 284 -75.81 23.59 -35.87
N VAL A 285 -74.92 24.58 -36.05
CA VAL A 285 -73.73 24.76 -35.19
C VAL A 285 -74.10 25.06 -33.73
N GLN A 286 -75.31 25.59 -33.46
CA GLN A 286 -75.85 25.72 -32.10
C GLN A 286 -76.05 24.36 -31.39
N GLN A 287 -76.08 23.23 -32.13
CA GLN A 287 -76.09 21.89 -31.56
C GLN A 287 -74.69 21.28 -31.40
N LEU A 288 -73.64 21.94 -31.91
CA LEU A 288 -72.24 21.52 -31.69
C LEU A 288 -71.62 22.21 -30.47
N VAL A 289 -71.97 23.47 -30.20
CA VAL A 289 -71.57 24.20 -28.98
C VAL A 289 -72.10 23.51 -27.71
N ASN A 290 -73.28 22.90 -27.77
CA ASN A 290 -73.87 22.15 -26.64
C ASN A 290 -73.36 20.70 -26.51
N ALA A 291 -72.48 20.23 -27.40
CA ALA A 291 -72.07 18.82 -27.47
C ALA A 291 -70.65 18.52 -26.95
N VAL A 292 -69.83 19.55 -26.65
CA VAL A 292 -68.43 19.37 -26.18
C VAL A 292 -68.16 20.03 -24.82
N GLY A 293 -69.18 20.56 -24.15
CA GLY A 293 -69.10 20.89 -22.73
C GLY A 293 -68.00 21.87 -22.33
N LEU A 294 -67.74 22.91 -23.14
CA LEU A 294 -66.87 24.04 -22.78
C LEU A 294 -67.51 24.89 -21.67
N HIS A 295 -67.57 24.32 -20.47
CA HIS A 295 -67.26 25.10 -19.28
C HIS A 295 -65.77 25.38 -19.34
N ASP A 296 -65.42 26.66 -19.43
CA ASP A 296 -64.05 27.11 -19.24
C ASP A 296 -63.65 26.77 -17.80
N PHE A 297 -62.87 25.71 -17.64
CA PHE A 297 -62.27 25.36 -16.36
C PHE A 297 -61.15 26.35 -16.12
N ASN A 298 -61.21 27.06 -14.99
CA ASN A 298 -60.10 27.82 -14.46
C ASN A 298 -58.86 26.90 -14.29
N THR A 299 -57.98 26.87 -15.29
CA THR A 299 -56.67 26.23 -15.21
C THR A 299 -55.67 27.25 -14.69
N GLY A 300 -55.53 27.32 -13.37
CA GLY A 300 -54.52 28.16 -12.71
C GLY A 300 -53.11 27.72 -13.12
N THR A 301 -52.55 28.41 -14.12
CA THR A 301 -51.12 28.39 -14.41
C THR A 301 -50.44 29.33 -13.42
N ASN A 302 -49.42 28.82 -12.72
CA ASN A 302 -48.59 29.66 -11.88
C ASN A 302 -47.96 30.82 -12.68
N THR A 303 -47.93 32.01 -12.10
CA THR A 303 -47.28 33.22 -12.62
C THR A 303 -45.99 33.45 -11.86
N ALA A 304 -44.92 33.86 -12.52
CA ALA A 304 -43.68 34.19 -11.81
C ALA A 304 -43.88 35.40 -10.86
N PRO A 305 -43.29 35.36 -9.66
CA PRO A 305 -43.24 36.52 -8.77
C PRO A 305 -42.48 37.66 -9.46
N VAL A 306 -42.80 38.90 -9.13
CA VAL A 306 -42.16 40.09 -9.71
C VAL A 306 -41.29 40.79 -8.66
N LEU A 307 -39.99 40.92 -8.95
CA LEU A 307 -39.00 41.60 -8.11
C LEU A 307 -38.32 42.73 -8.88
N ASN A 308 -38.93 43.91 -8.83
CA ASN A 308 -38.33 45.12 -9.38
C ASN A 308 -37.05 45.53 -8.62
N ASN A 309 -36.10 46.15 -9.34
CA ASN A 309 -34.92 46.78 -8.75
C ASN A 309 -35.31 47.76 -7.64
N GLN A 310 -34.58 47.72 -6.53
CA GLN A 310 -34.86 48.50 -5.33
C GLN A 310 -33.60 49.19 -4.81
N THR A 311 -33.78 50.30 -4.12
CA THR A 311 -32.71 50.97 -3.37
C THR A 311 -33.17 51.05 -1.92
N LEU A 312 -32.42 50.41 -1.01
CA LEU A 312 -32.68 50.48 0.42
C LEU A 312 -32.11 51.79 1.00
N PRO A 313 -32.52 52.20 2.22
CA PRO A 313 -31.89 53.31 2.93
C PRO A 313 -30.36 53.19 2.98
N SER A 314 -29.64 54.31 2.97
CA SER A 314 -28.20 54.27 3.16
C SER A 314 -27.84 53.87 4.58
N LEU A 315 -26.73 53.15 4.70
CA LEU A 315 -26.25 52.52 5.92
C LEU A 315 -24.99 53.25 6.39
N LEU A 316 -24.77 53.40 7.70
CA LEU A 316 -23.48 53.85 8.23
C LEU A 316 -22.51 52.67 8.18
N GLU A 317 -21.25 52.88 7.81
CA GLU A 317 -20.29 51.78 7.67
C GLU A 317 -20.11 50.97 8.96
N ASN A 318 -19.93 51.66 10.08
CA ASN A 318 -19.82 51.06 11.42
C ASN A 318 -21.10 50.41 11.99
N SER A 319 -22.12 50.12 11.15
CA SER A 319 -23.37 49.47 11.56
C SER A 319 -23.12 48.06 12.10
N ALA A 320 -23.55 47.81 13.34
CA ALA A 320 -23.33 46.53 14.02
C ALA A 320 -24.04 45.34 13.33
N ASN A 321 -23.48 44.13 13.49
CA ASN A 321 -24.13 42.89 13.05
C ASN A 321 -25.57 42.79 13.59
N GLY A 322 -26.50 42.36 12.73
CA GLY A 322 -27.94 42.33 13.01
C GLY A 322 -28.68 43.65 12.75
N THR A 323 -27.99 44.75 12.38
CA THR A 323 -28.65 46.00 12.00
C THR A 323 -29.53 45.80 10.77
N VAL A 324 -30.81 46.16 10.88
CA VAL A 324 -31.77 46.07 9.78
C VAL A 324 -31.49 47.19 8.78
N VAL A 325 -31.12 46.81 7.56
CA VAL A 325 -30.85 47.75 6.46
C VAL A 325 -32.15 48.13 5.75
N GLY A 326 -33.03 47.15 5.56
CA GLY A 326 -34.31 47.36 4.89
C GLY A 326 -35.04 46.05 4.63
N THR A 327 -36.00 46.07 3.72
CA THR A 327 -36.79 44.88 3.35
C THR A 327 -37.07 44.91 1.86
N VAL A 328 -36.67 43.85 1.17
CA VAL A 328 -36.91 43.64 -0.25
C VAL A 328 -38.35 43.19 -0.41
N VAL A 329 -39.11 43.89 -1.26
CA VAL A 329 -40.51 43.58 -1.54
C VAL A 329 -40.62 43.01 -2.95
N ALA A 330 -41.27 41.85 -3.06
CA ALA A 330 -41.74 41.28 -4.31
C ALA A 330 -43.27 41.12 -4.28
N SER A 331 -43.89 40.96 -5.45
CA SER A 331 -45.33 40.76 -5.58
C SER A 331 -45.64 39.61 -6.51
N ASP A 332 -46.56 38.74 -6.11
CA ASP A 332 -47.09 37.67 -6.95
C ASP A 332 -48.53 37.99 -7.39
N ALA A 333 -48.90 37.51 -8.57
CA ALA A 333 -50.27 37.60 -9.08
C ALA A 333 -51.18 36.49 -8.51
N ASP A 334 -50.59 35.36 -8.12
CA ASP A 334 -51.30 34.18 -7.65
C ASP A 334 -51.57 34.20 -6.14
N PRO A 335 -52.86 34.20 -5.71
CA PRO A 335 -53.20 34.35 -4.30
C PRO A 335 -52.86 33.09 -3.47
N ASN A 336 -52.31 33.31 -2.29
CA ASN A 336 -51.87 32.30 -1.30
C ASN A 336 -50.56 31.56 -1.63
N GLN A 337 -49.78 32.04 -2.60
CA GLN A 337 -48.41 31.56 -2.78
C GLN A 337 -47.45 32.17 -1.75
N THR A 338 -46.38 31.44 -1.43
CA THR A 338 -45.34 31.83 -0.47
C THR A 338 -44.07 32.21 -1.22
N LEU A 339 -43.58 33.42 -0.99
CA LEU A 339 -42.36 33.93 -1.61
C LEU A 339 -41.14 33.67 -0.72
N ILE A 340 -40.12 33.08 -1.32
CA ILE A 340 -38.83 32.75 -0.69
C ILE A 340 -37.75 33.64 -1.30
N TYR A 341 -37.04 34.40 -0.46
CA TYR A 341 -36.01 35.35 -0.86
C TYR A 341 -34.59 34.81 -0.61
N SER A 342 -33.66 35.08 -1.53
CA SER A 342 -32.23 34.76 -1.37
C SER A 342 -31.34 35.79 -2.06
N ILE A 343 -30.14 36.06 -1.51
CA ILE A 343 -29.12 36.85 -2.21
C ILE A 343 -28.28 35.87 -3.03
N VAL A 344 -28.24 36.05 -4.35
CA VAL A 344 -27.56 35.13 -5.29
C VAL A 344 -26.27 35.71 -5.88
N ASN A 345 -26.05 37.03 -5.80
CA ASN A 345 -24.79 37.67 -6.19
C ASN A 345 -24.60 39.05 -5.52
N GLY A 346 -23.40 39.63 -5.61
CA GLY A 346 -23.07 41.00 -5.20
C GLY A 346 -22.77 41.21 -3.72
N ASN A 347 -22.87 40.15 -2.89
CA ASN A 347 -22.65 40.20 -1.44
C ASN A 347 -21.17 40.06 -1.06
N THR A 348 -20.33 41.01 -1.49
CA THR A 348 -18.89 41.04 -1.19
C THR A 348 -18.65 40.92 0.33
N GLY A 349 -17.66 40.11 0.73
CA GLY A 349 -17.33 39.88 2.15
C GLY A 349 -18.44 39.22 2.98
N ASN A 350 -19.51 38.70 2.35
CA ASN A 350 -20.72 38.21 3.02
C ASN A 350 -21.34 39.27 3.96
N ALA A 351 -21.26 40.54 3.56
CA ALA A 351 -21.64 41.71 4.36
C ALA A 351 -23.10 41.68 4.86
N PHE A 352 -24.01 41.11 4.07
CA PHE A 352 -25.46 41.09 4.35
C PHE A 352 -26.05 39.68 4.41
N ALA A 353 -27.12 39.52 5.18
CA ALA A 353 -28.00 38.37 5.17
C ALA A 353 -29.43 38.80 4.81
N ILE A 354 -30.20 37.92 4.17
CA ILE A 354 -31.63 38.13 3.89
C ILE A 354 -32.46 37.08 4.61
N ASN A 355 -33.55 37.50 5.26
CA ASN A 355 -34.53 36.60 5.83
C ASN A 355 -35.38 35.99 4.70
N PRO A 356 -35.39 34.65 4.53
CA PRO A 356 -35.99 34.03 3.37
C PRO A 356 -37.52 34.14 3.31
N THR A 357 -38.21 34.41 4.42
CA THR A 357 -39.69 34.49 4.45
C THR A 357 -40.24 35.90 4.54
N THR A 358 -39.39 36.90 4.83
CA THR A 358 -39.82 38.31 4.97
C THR A 358 -39.11 39.28 4.02
N GLY A 359 -38.03 38.85 3.34
CA GLY A 359 -37.21 39.72 2.50
C GLY A 359 -36.37 40.75 3.27
N GLN A 360 -36.37 40.71 4.60
CA GLN A 360 -35.61 41.64 5.43
C GLN A 360 -34.10 41.44 5.26
N ILE A 361 -33.37 42.50 4.92
CA ILE A 361 -31.91 42.49 4.86
C ILE A 361 -31.31 43.07 6.14
N THR A 362 -30.36 42.35 6.72
CA THR A 362 -29.59 42.75 7.90
C THR A 362 -28.09 42.70 7.62
N VAL A 363 -27.31 43.54 8.31
CA VAL A 363 -25.84 43.41 8.36
C VAL A 363 -25.50 42.05 8.97
N ASN A 364 -24.73 41.24 8.24
CA ASN A 364 -24.24 39.94 8.66
C ASN A 364 -22.80 40.03 9.17
N TYR A 365 -21.96 40.82 8.49
CA TYR A 365 -20.57 41.04 8.87
C TYR A 365 -20.18 42.52 8.71
N ARG A 366 -20.14 43.25 9.84
CA ARG A 366 -19.90 44.70 9.88
C ARG A 366 -18.59 45.13 9.22
N LEU A 367 -17.53 44.33 9.32
CA LEU A 367 -16.20 44.69 8.82
C LEU A 367 -16.10 44.61 7.28
N ALA A 368 -17.12 44.06 6.60
CA ALA A 368 -17.25 44.18 5.15
C ALA A 368 -18.08 45.40 4.72
N VAL A 369 -18.71 46.11 5.66
CA VAL A 369 -19.50 47.32 5.38
C VAL A 369 -18.59 48.53 5.60
N ASP A 370 -17.65 48.74 4.69
CA ASP A 370 -16.58 49.76 4.77
C ASP A 370 -16.69 50.73 3.58
N TYR A 371 -16.70 52.04 3.84
CA TYR A 371 -16.92 53.06 2.79
C TYR A 371 -15.72 53.19 1.86
N GLU A 372 -14.49 53.16 2.41
CA GLU A 372 -13.23 53.22 1.67
C GLU A 372 -13.07 52.05 0.69
N THR A 373 -13.40 50.82 1.13
CA THR A 373 -13.30 49.61 0.30
C THR A 373 -14.50 49.46 -0.65
N ASN A 374 -15.74 49.66 -0.18
CA ASN A 374 -16.93 49.43 -1.00
C ASN A 374 -18.11 50.35 -0.64
N PRO A 375 -18.17 51.59 -1.17
CA PRO A 375 -19.19 52.58 -0.81
C PRO A 375 -20.61 52.23 -1.33
N VAL A 376 -20.75 51.23 -2.21
CA VAL A 376 -22.06 50.82 -2.76
C VAL A 376 -22.12 49.30 -2.94
N PHE A 377 -23.12 48.66 -2.32
CA PHE A 377 -23.44 47.26 -2.57
C PHE A 377 -24.58 47.13 -3.58
N GLN A 378 -24.39 46.27 -4.58
CA GLN A 378 -25.37 45.96 -5.62
C GLN A 378 -25.71 44.47 -5.55
N LEU A 379 -26.63 44.11 -4.67
CA LEU A 379 -27.01 42.73 -4.41
C LEU A 379 -28.00 42.23 -5.47
N THR A 380 -27.71 41.11 -6.14
CA THR A 380 -28.73 40.41 -6.92
C THR A 380 -29.53 39.54 -5.97
N VAL A 381 -30.81 39.87 -5.80
CA VAL A 381 -31.75 39.10 -4.97
C VAL A 381 -32.67 38.30 -5.89
N GLN A 382 -32.85 37.02 -5.59
CA GLN A 382 -33.85 36.16 -6.20
C GLN A 382 -35.06 36.04 -5.27
N VAL A 383 -36.26 36.07 -5.84
CA VAL A 383 -37.48 35.63 -5.18
C VAL A 383 -38.05 34.44 -5.93
N THR A 384 -38.50 33.42 -5.19
CA THR A 384 -39.03 32.16 -5.75
C THR A 384 -40.38 31.87 -5.11
N ASP A 385 -41.37 31.47 -5.90
CA ASP A 385 -42.70 31.10 -5.41
C ASP A 385 -42.74 29.64 -4.91
N ASN A 386 -43.94 29.15 -4.59
CA ASN A 386 -44.20 27.74 -4.28
C ASN A 386 -45.31 27.13 -5.15
N GLY A 387 -45.51 27.68 -6.35
CA GLY A 387 -46.46 27.21 -7.35
C GLY A 387 -46.01 25.93 -8.05
N SER A 388 -46.80 25.50 -9.03
CA SER A 388 -46.49 24.32 -9.85
C SER A 388 -46.74 24.62 -11.34
N PRO A 389 -45.70 24.73 -12.18
CA PRO A 389 -44.27 24.67 -11.83
C PRO A 389 -43.85 25.86 -10.96
N VAL A 390 -42.82 25.69 -10.13
CA VAL A 390 -42.19 26.77 -9.36
C VAL A 390 -41.55 27.77 -10.32
N MET A 391 -41.76 29.07 -10.10
CA MET A 391 -41.10 30.14 -10.86
C MET A 391 -40.34 31.10 -9.94
N PHE A 392 -39.50 31.93 -10.54
CA PHE A 392 -38.65 32.90 -9.84
C PHE A 392 -38.39 34.14 -10.69
N ASP A 393 -37.99 35.22 -10.03
CA ASP A 393 -37.49 36.45 -10.66
C ASP A 393 -36.30 37.00 -9.86
N THR A 394 -35.49 37.86 -10.50
CA THR A 394 -34.28 38.44 -9.91
C THR A 394 -34.22 39.94 -10.10
N GLY A 395 -34.04 40.68 -9.01
CA GLY A 395 -33.88 42.14 -9.03
C GLY A 395 -32.60 42.61 -8.35
N LEU A 396 -32.11 43.78 -8.78
CA LEU A 396 -30.95 44.44 -8.19
C LEU A 396 -31.37 45.29 -6.99
N VAL A 397 -30.77 45.02 -5.83
CA VAL A 397 -30.99 45.75 -4.57
C VAL A 397 -29.74 46.55 -4.25
N THR A 398 -29.84 47.88 -4.33
CA THR A 398 -28.73 48.80 -4.06
C THR A 398 -28.77 49.29 -2.61
N ILE A 399 -27.62 49.22 -1.92
CA ILE A 399 -27.39 49.78 -0.59
C ILE A 399 -26.20 50.73 -0.72
N ASN A 400 -26.35 51.98 -0.31
CA ASN A 400 -25.24 52.95 -0.29
C ASN A 400 -24.69 53.03 1.13
N ILE A 401 -23.37 53.04 1.28
CA ILE A 401 -22.69 53.24 2.56
C ILE A 401 -22.42 54.74 2.72
N ASN A 402 -22.52 55.27 3.94
CA ASN A 402 -22.11 56.63 4.28
C ASN A 402 -20.88 56.58 5.20
N ASP A 403 -19.84 57.28 4.75
CA ASP A 403 -18.64 57.73 5.49
C ASP A 403 -18.97 58.24 6.91
N GLN A 404 -18.19 57.76 7.87
CA GLN A 404 -17.97 58.28 9.21
C GLN A 404 -16.47 58.57 9.37
N ASN A 405 -16.13 59.70 10.00
CA ASN A 405 -14.73 60.02 10.27
C ASN A 405 -14.15 59.03 11.30
N ASP A 406 -13.53 57.98 10.79
CA ASP A 406 -12.79 57.01 11.57
C ASP A 406 -11.48 57.59 12.12
N LEU A 407 -10.90 56.85 13.06
CA LEU A 407 -9.63 57.14 13.69
C LEU A 407 -8.77 55.88 13.58
N ASP A 408 -7.51 56.07 13.32
CA ASP A 408 -6.50 55.03 13.51
C ASP A 408 -6.15 54.96 15.01
N PHE A 409 -6.02 53.76 15.57
CA PHE A 409 -5.51 53.49 16.91
C PHE A 409 -4.48 52.36 16.86
N GLY A 410 -3.38 52.54 17.60
CA GLY A 410 -2.45 51.44 17.87
C GLY A 410 -3.13 50.29 18.65
N ASP A 411 -2.50 49.12 18.67
CA ASP A 411 -3.08 47.89 19.22
C ASP A 411 -2.38 47.30 20.48
N LEU A 412 -1.35 47.95 21.06
CA LEU A 412 -0.66 47.41 22.26
C LEU A 412 -1.64 47.12 23.43
N PRO A 413 -1.30 46.22 24.39
CA PRO A 413 -2.12 45.97 25.58
C PRO A 413 -2.54 47.26 26.30
N ASP A 414 -3.78 47.34 26.80
CA ASP A 414 -4.31 48.62 27.35
C ASP A 414 -3.55 49.17 28.58
N THR A 415 -2.62 48.40 29.17
CA THR A 415 -1.64 48.93 30.13
C THR A 415 -0.85 50.11 29.55
N PHE A 416 -0.53 50.08 28.25
CA PHE A 416 0.16 51.13 27.52
C PHE A 416 -0.75 52.33 27.18
N GLY A 417 -2.04 52.26 27.53
CA GLY A 417 -3.06 53.24 27.21
C GLY A 417 -3.40 53.21 25.72
N THR A 418 -4.31 52.33 25.34
CA THR A 418 -4.62 52.02 23.93
C THR A 418 -6.09 52.31 23.61
N THR A 419 -7.00 51.94 24.51
CA THR A 419 -8.43 52.24 24.40
C THR A 419 -8.74 53.73 24.62
N VAL A 420 -9.88 54.20 24.12
CA VAL A 420 -10.47 55.52 24.39
C VAL A 420 -10.65 55.76 25.89
N ALA A 421 -11.00 54.73 26.66
CA ALA A 421 -11.15 54.81 28.11
C ALA A 421 -9.84 55.21 28.81
N SER A 422 -8.71 54.70 28.31
CA SER A 422 -7.35 55.05 28.74
C SER A 422 -6.76 56.27 27.99
N ASN A 423 -7.61 56.99 27.23
CA ASN A 423 -7.26 58.09 26.32
C ASN A 423 -6.14 57.71 25.33
N GLY A 424 -6.21 56.52 24.74
CA GLY A 424 -5.14 55.94 23.94
C GLY A 424 -4.67 56.76 22.74
N ALA A 425 -3.50 56.40 22.22
CA ALA A 425 -2.93 57.00 21.02
C ALA A 425 -3.87 56.75 19.83
N ARG A 426 -4.25 57.83 19.14
CA ARG A 426 -5.15 57.76 17.98
C ARG A 426 -4.99 58.95 17.06
N HIS A 427 -5.18 58.76 15.77
CA HIS A 427 -4.93 59.75 14.73
C HIS A 427 -6.16 59.92 13.82
N GLN A 428 -6.27 61.08 13.17
CA GLN A 428 -7.29 61.31 12.14
C GLN A 428 -6.69 60.97 10.76
N THR A 429 -7.31 60.06 10.02
CA THR A 429 -6.72 59.45 8.80
C THR A 429 -6.85 60.32 7.52
N VAL A 430 -7.32 61.56 7.68
CA VAL A 430 -7.86 62.45 6.62
C VAL A 430 -6.83 63.04 5.64
N THR A 431 -5.51 62.83 5.84
CA THR A 431 -4.46 63.52 5.06
C THR A 431 -3.58 62.62 4.19
N GLY A 432 -3.75 61.29 4.27
CA GLY A 432 -2.90 60.33 3.55
C GLY A 432 -1.43 60.37 4.01
N LEU A 433 -1.17 60.81 5.23
CA LEU A 433 0.09 60.69 5.94
C LEU A 433 0.02 59.41 6.80
N PHE A 434 0.86 58.45 6.52
CA PHE A 434 0.91 57.13 7.17
C PHE A 434 2.32 56.55 7.05
N LEU A 435 2.62 55.52 7.81
CA LEU A 435 3.79 54.67 7.76
C LEU A 435 3.50 53.49 6.80
N GLY A 436 4.54 52.87 6.24
CA GLY A 436 4.34 51.67 5.43
C GLY A 436 3.51 51.87 4.15
N THR A 437 2.53 51.00 3.89
CA THR A 437 1.71 50.98 2.65
C THR A 437 0.25 51.35 2.82
N GLY A 438 -0.29 51.35 4.04
CA GLY A 438 -1.68 51.68 4.36
C GLY A 438 -1.82 52.24 5.78
N PHE A 439 -3.02 52.13 6.33
CA PHE A 439 -3.36 52.28 7.74
C PHE A 439 -4.67 51.50 7.99
N THR A 440 -5.02 51.23 9.24
CA THR A 440 -6.34 50.67 9.62
C THR A 440 -7.19 51.69 10.39
N ASN A 441 -8.48 51.38 10.54
CA ASN A 441 -9.48 52.25 11.17
C ASN A 441 -10.15 51.51 12.34
N GLU A 442 -10.11 52.09 13.54
CA GLU A 442 -10.65 51.49 14.76
C GLU A 442 -11.57 52.46 15.51
N PHE A 443 -12.66 51.95 16.07
CA PHE A 443 -13.63 52.78 16.81
C PHE A 443 -13.21 53.07 18.25
N ASP A 444 -12.56 52.08 18.86
CA ASP A 444 -11.96 52.07 20.19
C ASP A 444 -10.84 51.05 20.05
N GLY A 445 -9.57 51.46 20.22
CA GLY A 445 -8.39 50.67 19.84
C GLY A 445 -8.45 49.23 20.35
N GLN A 446 -7.78 48.30 19.65
CA GLN A 446 -7.98 46.86 19.82
C GLN A 446 -6.79 46.17 20.52
N PRO A 447 -6.61 46.31 21.86
CA PRO A 447 -5.54 45.65 22.62
C PRO A 447 -5.29 44.18 22.27
N SER A 448 -4.16 43.94 21.64
CA SER A 448 -3.59 42.63 21.34
C SER A 448 -2.50 42.27 22.34
N THR A 449 -2.33 40.97 22.62
CA THR A 449 -1.15 40.47 23.35
C THR A 449 0.07 40.31 22.45
N THR A 450 -0.10 40.36 21.12
CA THR A 450 0.99 40.19 20.14
C THR A 450 1.42 41.47 19.45
N ALA A 451 0.62 42.54 19.56
CA ALA A 451 0.76 43.79 18.81
C ALA A 451 0.93 43.54 17.30
N SER A 452 -0.21 43.30 16.65
CA SER A 452 -0.30 42.73 15.29
C SER A 452 -1.72 42.77 14.68
N LEU A 453 -2.63 43.63 15.18
CA LEU A 453 -4.01 43.77 14.70
C LEU A 453 -4.26 45.05 13.89
N ASP A 454 -3.31 45.99 13.92
CA ASP A 454 -3.24 47.22 13.12
C ASP A 454 -2.24 47.08 11.94
N SER A 455 -1.97 48.18 11.23
CA SER A 455 -1.17 48.20 9.99
C SER A 455 0.34 48.31 10.23
N ASP A 456 0.93 47.35 10.94
CA ASP A 456 2.35 47.30 11.35
C ASP A 456 3.41 47.16 10.20
N ASP A 457 3.22 47.78 9.03
CA ASP A 457 4.04 47.55 7.83
C ASP A 457 5.09 48.64 7.50
N GLY A 458 5.22 49.67 8.33
CA GLY A 458 6.08 50.83 8.12
C GLY A 458 7.39 50.89 8.89
N VAL A 459 7.55 50.18 10.00
CA VAL A 459 8.81 50.13 10.77
C VAL A 459 9.54 48.80 10.60
N THR A 460 10.85 48.87 10.32
CA THR A 460 11.75 47.72 10.31
C THR A 460 12.63 47.73 11.57
N LEU A 461 12.39 46.75 12.45
CA LEU A 461 13.07 46.62 13.74
C LEU A 461 14.27 45.65 13.65
N PRO A 462 15.39 45.91 14.38
CA PRO A 462 16.42 44.90 14.62
C PRO A 462 15.87 43.74 15.46
N SER A 463 16.35 42.51 15.22
CA SER A 463 15.93 41.31 15.98
C SER A 463 16.19 41.41 17.49
N VAL A 464 17.20 42.18 17.90
CA VAL A 464 17.49 42.49 19.31
C VAL A 464 17.93 43.94 19.47
N LEU A 465 17.32 44.64 20.43
CA LEU A 465 17.82 45.90 20.98
C LEU A 465 18.73 45.60 22.17
N THR A 466 20.00 45.99 22.09
CA THR A 466 20.98 45.70 23.16
C THR A 466 21.11 46.87 24.14
N PRO A 467 20.93 46.68 25.46
CA PRO A 467 21.19 47.70 26.48
C PRO A 467 22.58 48.32 26.34
N GLY A 468 22.67 49.65 26.44
CA GLY A 468 23.93 50.40 26.29
C GLY A 468 24.36 50.67 24.85
N THR A 469 23.53 50.34 23.85
CA THR A 469 23.87 50.52 22.42
C THR A 469 22.95 51.50 21.72
N ASN A 470 23.37 51.97 20.53
CA ASN A 470 22.50 52.72 19.62
C ASN A 470 21.98 51.80 18.52
N ALA A 471 20.70 51.46 18.59
CA ALA A 471 19.99 50.72 17.56
C ALA A 471 19.62 51.62 16.37
N ARG A 472 19.36 51.01 15.21
CA ARG A 472 18.95 51.71 13.98
C ARG A 472 17.68 51.04 13.46
N LEU A 473 16.58 51.79 13.45
CA LEU A 473 15.28 51.34 12.97
C LEU A 473 15.09 51.89 11.54
N GLY A 474 14.59 51.05 10.63
CA GLY A 474 14.06 51.52 9.35
C GLY A 474 12.66 52.09 9.57
N VAL A 475 12.32 53.22 8.96
CA VAL A 475 10.96 53.77 9.01
C VAL A 475 10.56 54.29 7.64
N ARG A 476 9.51 53.75 7.04
CA ARG A 476 8.98 54.16 5.75
C ARG A 476 7.76 55.04 5.97
N ALA A 477 7.81 56.31 5.56
CA ALA A 477 6.68 57.23 5.66
C ALA A 477 6.13 57.54 4.26
N SER A 478 4.80 57.60 4.11
CA SER A 478 4.13 57.91 2.84
C SER A 478 4.42 59.36 2.38
N GLN A 479 4.50 60.28 3.35
CA GLN A 479 4.81 61.70 3.15
C GLN A 479 5.84 62.19 4.18
N ALA A 480 6.35 63.42 4.01
CA ALA A 480 7.23 64.03 5.00
C ALA A 480 6.44 64.47 6.24
N GLY A 481 6.89 64.08 7.43
CA GLY A 481 6.17 64.26 8.68
C GLY A 481 7.08 64.26 9.90
N ARG A 482 6.49 64.14 11.08
CA ARG A 482 7.18 64.10 12.37
C ARG A 482 6.80 62.84 13.13
N LEU A 483 7.81 62.08 13.51
CA LEU A 483 7.68 60.80 14.19
C LEU A 483 7.98 60.96 15.68
N ASP A 484 7.02 60.58 16.52
CA ASP A 484 7.16 60.47 17.96
C ASP A 484 7.23 58.98 18.33
N VAL A 485 8.35 58.53 18.89
CA VAL A 485 8.60 57.11 19.25
C VAL A 485 8.80 56.94 20.76
N PHE A 486 8.19 55.90 21.31
CA PHE A 486 8.26 55.49 22.72
C PHE A 486 8.60 53.99 22.82
N ILE A 487 9.44 53.58 23.77
CA ILE A 487 9.77 52.18 24.04
C ILE A 487 9.84 51.96 25.54
N ASP A 488 9.01 51.06 26.09
CA ASP A 488 9.03 50.69 27.52
C ASP A 488 10.32 49.93 27.83
N PHE A 489 11.37 50.64 28.22
CA PHE A 489 12.65 50.03 28.51
C PHE A 489 12.66 49.34 29.88
N ASN A 490 11.75 49.70 30.79
CA ASN A 490 11.78 49.19 32.16
C ASN A 490 10.93 47.90 32.33
N GLY A 491 9.93 47.69 31.48
CA GLY A 491 9.03 46.53 31.45
C GLY A 491 7.84 46.62 32.40
N ASN A 492 7.38 47.83 32.76
CA ASN A 492 6.21 48.01 33.63
C ASN A 492 4.88 48.12 32.87
N GLY A 493 4.92 48.14 31.53
CA GLY A 493 3.74 48.23 30.68
C GLY A 493 3.17 49.64 30.51
N VAL A 494 3.91 50.70 30.86
CA VAL A 494 3.45 52.10 30.80
C VAL A 494 4.54 53.01 30.23
N PHE A 495 4.25 53.70 29.12
CA PHE A 495 5.21 54.62 28.50
C PHE A 495 5.45 55.90 29.32
N GLU A 496 6.68 56.07 29.81
CA GLU A 496 7.09 57.21 30.63
C GLU A 496 7.78 58.32 29.81
N SER A 497 7.95 59.50 30.42
CA SER A 497 8.62 60.63 29.74
C SER A 497 10.11 60.39 29.43
N ASN A 498 10.75 59.47 30.16
CA ASN A 498 12.12 58.97 29.95
C ASN A 498 12.23 57.89 28.87
N GLU A 499 11.11 57.39 28.34
CA GLU A 499 11.04 56.26 27.40
C GLU A 499 10.74 56.71 25.96
N ARG A 500 10.54 58.01 25.79
CA ARG A 500 10.50 58.67 24.48
C ARG A 500 11.90 58.69 23.86
N THR A 501 12.06 58.04 22.72
CA THR A 501 13.37 57.89 22.03
C THR A 501 13.65 59.02 21.02
N THR A 502 12.62 59.78 20.63
CA THR A 502 12.71 60.93 19.70
C THR A 502 12.64 62.30 20.41
N PRO A 503 13.16 63.38 19.80
CA PRO A 503 13.06 64.73 20.37
C PRO A 503 11.63 65.17 20.65
N VAL A 504 11.40 66.05 21.64
CA VAL A 504 10.07 66.48 22.14
C VAL A 504 9.17 67.16 21.08
N GLY A 505 9.70 67.54 19.92
CA GLY A 505 8.91 68.07 18.78
C GLY A 505 8.76 67.10 17.61
N GLY A 506 8.95 65.80 17.86
CA GLY A 506 9.05 64.73 16.86
C GLY A 506 10.35 64.78 16.05
N LEU A 507 10.79 63.61 15.60
CA LEU A 507 11.88 63.48 14.62
C LEU A 507 11.33 63.76 13.22
N LEU A 508 11.95 64.68 12.47
CA LEU A 508 11.56 64.95 11.09
C LEU A 508 11.93 63.75 10.21
N VAL A 509 10.94 63.16 9.54
CA VAL A 509 11.09 62.09 8.55
C VAL A 509 10.69 62.60 7.16
N ASN A 510 11.36 62.09 6.12
CA ASN A 510 11.05 62.38 4.73
C ASN A 510 10.11 61.30 4.17
N ALA A 511 9.42 61.61 3.06
CA ALA A 511 8.71 60.58 2.30
C ALA A 511 9.69 59.49 1.81
N GLY A 512 9.28 58.22 1.91
CA GLY A 512 10.13 57.06 1.66
C GLY A 512 10.85 56.55 2.91
N SER A 513 11.97 55.84 2.72
CA SER A 513 12.71 55.18 3.80
C SER A 513 13.62 56.13 4.57
N ASN A 514 13.52 56.09 5.89
CA ASN A 514 14.31 56.83 6.87
C ASN A 514 15.06 55.86 7.79
N VAL A 515 16.11 56.35 8.46
CA VAL A 515 16.81 55.60 9.51
C VAL A 515 16.73 56.38 10.81
N VAL A 516 16.01 55.81 11.79
CA VAL A 516 15.83 56.37 13.13
C VAL A 516 16.83 55.71 14.07
N ASN A 517 17.70 56.50 14.72
CA ASN A 517 18.66 55.96 15.69
C ASN A 517 18.04 56.04 17.09
N VAL A 518 17.99 54.92 17.80
CA VAL A 518 17.43 54.80 19.15
C VAL A 518 18.56 54.43 20.12
N SER A 519 18.72 55.24 21.17
CA SER A 519 19.68 54.95 22.26
C SER A 519 19.01 54.07 23.31
N VAL A 520 19.51 52.86 23.50
CA VAL A 520 18.96 51.88 24.45
C VAL A 520 19.66 52.05 25.81
N PRO A 521 18.95 52.37 26.91
CA PRO A 521 19.56 52.56 28.22
C PRO A 521 20.33 51.32 28.72
N ASP A 522 21.45 51.52 29.42
CA ASP A 522 22.17 50.42 30.12
C ASP A 522 21.29 49.71 31.16
N THR A 523 20.32 50.42 31.71
CA THR A 523 19.36 49.93 32.72
C THR A 523 18.11 49.29 32.11
N ALA A 524 18.05 49.14 30.79
CA ALA A 524 16.88 48.55 30.14
C ALA A 524 16.76 47.06 30.51
N SER A 525 15.53 46.68 30.86
CA SER A 525 15.17 45.36 31.35
C SER A 525 15.02 44.39 30.17
N LEU A 526 15.46 43.14 30.34
CA LEU A 526 15.54 42.16 29.24
C LEU A 526 14.19 41.47 28.94
N GLY A 527 13.98 41.07 27.69
CA GLY A 527 12.77 40.42 27.17
C GLY A 527 11.98 41.32 26.22
N GLN A 528 10.76 40.89 25.89
CA GLN A 528 9.84 41.60 24.98
C GLN A 528 9.30 42.89 25.62
N ARG A 529 9.22 44.01 24.89
CA ARG A 529 8.74 45.32 25.37
C ARG A 529 7.90 46.03 24.32
N GLY A 530 6.89 46.76 24.76
CA GLY A 530 6.07 47.58 23.87
C GLY A 530 6.86 48.77 23.31
N ALA A 531 6.63 49.07 22.04
CA ALA A 531 7.18 50.20 21.31
C ALA A 531 6.08 50.85 20.46
N ARG A 532 5.88 52.16 20.59
CA ARG A 532 4.81 52.90 19.90
C ARG A 532 5.40 53.97 18.99
N PHE A 533 4.97 53.99 17.74
CA PHE A 533 5.41 54.91 16.69
C PHE A 533 4.23 55.77 16.27
N ARG A 534 4.37 57.09 16.34
CA ARG A 534 3.28 58.02 16.01
C ARG A 534 3.74 59.02 14.98
N LEU A 535 3.22 58.94 13.76
CA LEU A 535 3.51 59.87 12.68
C LEU A 535 2.44 60.96 12.64
N SER A 536 2.82 62.23 12.55
CA SER A 536 1.87 63.35 12.31
C SER A 536 2.55 64.54 11.62
N SER A 537 1.79 65.51 11.13
CA SER A 537 2.36 66.74 10.56
C SER A 537 2.96 67.66 11.63
N THR A 538 2.42 67.64 12.85
CA THR A 538 2.82 68.52 13.95
C THR A 538 3.94 67.96 14.82
N GLY A 539 3.95 66.65 15.06
CA GLY A 539 4.84 65.99 16.04
C GLY A 539 4.65 66.50 17.47
N GLY A 540 5.48 65.99 18.38
CA GLY A 540 5.40 66.34 19.80
C GLY A 540 4.19 65.74 20.51
N LEU A 541 3.63 64.66 19.95
CA LEU A 541 2.56 63.88 20.55
C LEU A 541 3.05 63.20 21.84
N GLY A 542 2.11 62.87 22.73
CA GLY A 542 2.37 61.97 23.86
C GLY A 542 2.33 60.50 23.43
N ALA A 543 2.64 59.58 24.35
CA ALA A 543 2.44 58.14 24.13
C ALA A 543 0.95 57.76 24.01
N THR A 544 0.04 58.67 24.41
CA THR A 544 -1.41 58.53 24.35
C THR A 544 -2.05 59.85 23.85
N GLY A 545 -3.35 59.84 23.56
CA GLY A 545 -4.15 61.01 23.14
C GLY A 545 -4.28 61.21 21.63
N MET A 546 -5.21 62.09 21.23
CA MET A 546 -5.46 62.48 19.83
C MET A 546 -4.25 63.13 19.15
N ALA A 547 -4.03 62.79 17.90
CA ALA A 547 -3.28 63.58 16.91
C ALA A 547 -4.22 64.17 15.85
N PRO A 548 -3.88 65.32 15.24
CA PRO A 548 -4.72 65.98 14.23
C PRO A 548 -4.69 65.29 12.85
N ASP A 549 -3.65 64.48 12.61
CA ASP A 549 -3.45 63.70 11.39
C ASP A 549 -2.42 62.58 11.63
N GLY A 550 -2.35 61.64 10.70
CA GLY A 550 -1.29 60.63 10.63
C GLY A 550 -1.73 59.24 11.06
N GLU A 551 -0.82 58.50 11.70
CA GLU A 551 -1.01 57.09 12.10
C GLU A 551 -0.22 56.73 13.39
N VAL A 552 -0.69 55.69 14.09
CA VAL A 552 0.00 54.92 15.13
C VAL A 552 0.37 53.52 14.58
N GLU A 553 1.62 53.09 14.76
CA GLU A 553 2.01 51.67 14.66
C GLU A 553 2.56 51.22 16.01
N ASP A 554 2.29 49.99 16.42
CA ASP A 554 2.47 49.49 17.78
C ASP A 554 3.14 48.11 17.76
N TYR A 555 4.40 48.05 18.18
CA TYR A 555 5.22 46.84 18.04
C TYR A 555 5.69 46.28 19.38
N PHE A 556 6.01 44.99 19.40
CA PHE A 556 6.88 44.42 20.42
C PHE A 556 8.34 44.29 19.96
N VAL A 557 9.26 44.93 20.69
CA VAL A 557 10.71 44.82 20.51
C VAL A 557 11.34 43.87 21.53
N THR A 558 12.37 43.10 21.14
CA THR A 558 13.10 42.24 22.08
C THR A 558 14.36 42.95 22.59
N LEU A 559 14.49 43.08 23.92
CA LEU A 559 15.71 43.53 24.60
C LEU A 559 16.56 42.35 25.08
N GLY A 560 17.81 42.29 24.65
CA GLY A 560 18.72 41.17 24.91
C GLY A 560 20.15 41.63 25.15
N ALA A 561 20.96 40.82 25.86
CA ALA A 561 22.37 41.14 26.09
C ALA A 561 23.19 41.03 24.79
N ALA A 562 24.32 41.75 24.72
CA ALA A 562 25.19 41.75 23.55
C ALA A 562 25.70 40.34 23.23
N GLY A 563 25.29 39.79 22.08
CA GLY A 563 25.69 38.44 21.66
C GLY A 563 24.94 37.30 22.36
N THR A 564 23.71 37.53 22.84
CA THR A 564 22.84 36.43 23.28
C THR A 564 22.50 35.55 22.06
N ALA A 565 23.01 34.32 22.05
CA ALA A 565 22.53 33.32 21.10
C ALA A 565 21.12 32.89 21.50
N TYR A 566 20.29 32.60 20.50
CA TYR A 566 18.98 32.02 20.72
C TYR A 566 19.00 30.57 20.30
N ASP A 567 18.27 29.77 21.05
CA ASP A 567 17.81 28.44 20.70
C ASP A 567 16.50 28.61 19.94
N TYR A 568 16.36 27.94 18.81
CA TYR A 568 15.16 27.91 17.98
C TYR A 568 14.83 26.45 17.70
N GLY A 569 13.53 26.14 17.59
CA GLY A 569 13.09 24.84 17.10
C GLY A 569 13.54 24.57 15.66
N ASP A 570 13.34 23.33 15.20
CA ASP A 570 13.72 22.89 13.86
C ASP A 570 12.57 22.36 12.97
N LEU A 571 11.30 22.42 13.40
CA LEU A 571 10.18 22.00 12.54
C LEU A 571 10.17 22.74 11.19
N PRO A 572 9.56 22.16 10.13
CA PRO A 572 9.36 22.85 8.85
C PRO A 572 8.77 24.26 9.03
N ASP A 573 9.23 25.26 8.27
CA ASP A 573 8.89 26.66 8.55
C ASP A 573 7.39 27.03 8.38
N THR A 574 6.56 26.10 7.87
CA THR A 574 5.10 26.22 7.97
C THR A 574 4.64 26.45 9.42
N PHE A 575 5.34 25.85 10.38
CA PHE A 575 5.09 25.97 11.82
C PHE A 575 5.61 27.27 12.46
N GLY A 576 6.17 28.20 11.67
CA GLY A 576 6.82 29.41 12.16
C GLY A 576 8.06 29.07 12.98
N THR A 577 9.16 28.77 12.29
CA THR A 577 10.39 28.26 12.90
C THR A 577 11.56 29.23 12.71
N ILE A 578 11.65 29.91 11.57
CA ILE A 578 12.68 30.92 11.31
C ILE A 578 12.24 32.31 11.80
N GLN A 579 13.20 33.18 12.09
CA GLN A 579 13.02 34.53 12.61
C GLN A 579 12.16 35.43 11.69
N ALA A 580 12.12 35.16 10.38
CA ALA A 580 11.25 35.88 9.44
C ALA A 580 9.76 35.52 9.58
N SER A 581 9.47 34.32 10.11
CA SER A 581 8.14 33.78 10.42
C SER A 581 7.83 33.89 11.93
N ASP A 582 8.49 34.85 12.60
CA ASP A 582 8.59 35.04 14.06
C ASP A 582 8.87 33.74 14.84
N GLY A 583 9.85 32.95 14.40
CA GLY A 583 10.21 31.64 14.96
C GLY A 583 10.27 31.58 16.49
N ALA A 584 9.71 30.50 17.05
CA ALA A 584 9.79 30.22 18.48
C ALA A 584 11.26 30.18 18.94
N ARG A 585 11.63 31.04 19.90
CA ARG A 585 13.04 31.22 20.29
C ARG A 585 13.25 31.55 21.76
N HIS A 586 14.32 31.00 22.35
CA HIS A 586 14.67 31.15 23.77
C HIS A 586 16.16 31.53 23.93
N PRO A 587 16.56 32.36 24.92
CA PRO A 587 17.95 32.78 25.06
C PRO A 587 18.80 31.72 25.81
N THR A 588 19.88 31.25 25.18
CA THR A 588 20.71 30.10 25.63
C THR A 588 21.49 30.28 26.95
N GLY A 589 21.30 31.40 27.65
CA GLY A 589 22.01 31.75 28.88
C GLY A 589 21.25 31.50 30.20
N GLY A 590 19.97 31.08 30.16
CA GLY A 590 19.11 31.04 31.34
C GLY A 590 19.31 29.83 32.28
N GLY A 591 19.82 28.70 31.75
CA GLY A 591 20.02 27.46 32.50
C GLY A 591 18.73 26.82 33.06
N LEU A 592 17.56 27.24 32.58
CA LEU A 592 16.30 26.50 32.63
C LEU A 592 16.20 25.78 31.30
N LEU A 593 16.18 24.46 31.32
CA LEU A 593 16.37 23.61 30.15
C LEU A 593 15.36 22.46 30.19
N LEU A 594 14.89 22.05 29.02
CA LEU A 594 14.43 20.70 28.78
C LEU A 594 15.66 19.79 28.66
N GLY A 595 15.53 18.50 28.95
CA GLY A 595 16.63 17.55 28.73
C GLY A 595 17.92 17.86 29.51
N THR A 596 19.03 17.97 28.79
CA THR A 596 20.40 18.17 29.30
C THR A 596 21.28 19.11 28.47
N GLY A 597 20.91 19.39 27.22
CA GLY A 597 21.61 20.31 26.32
C GLY A 597 20.93 21.67 26.17
N VAL A 598 21.34 22.39 25.13
CA VAL A 598 20.58 23.43 24.40
C VAL A 598 21.38 23.78 23.16
N THR A 599 20.72 24.01 22.03
CA THR A 599 21.37 24.41 20.78
C THR A 599 21.51 25.93 20.69
N SER A 600 22.22 26.41 19.66
CA SER A 600 22.48 27.85 19.55
C SER A 600 22.60 28.28 18.09
N GLU A 601 21.64 29.07 17.68
CA GLU A 601 21.36 29.43 16.31
C GLU A 601 21.36 30.96 16.16
N THR A 602 21.68 31.42 14.95
CA THR A 602 21.41 32.80 14.55
C THR A 602 19.94 32.96 14.13
N ASP A 603 19.36 31.89 13.59
CA ASP A 603 18.04 31.77 12.98
C ASP A 603 17.66 30.28 12.94
N GLY A 604 16.37 29.96 12.97
CA GLY A 604 15.86 28.57 12.98
C GLY A 604 16.37 27.73 11.82
N LYS A 605 16.46 26.40 12.02
CA LYS A 605 17.00 25.45 11.03
C LYS A 605 15.96 24.39 10.60
N PRO A 606 14.94 24.74 9.79
CA PRO A 606 13.89 23.80 9.41
C PRO A 606 14.40 22.48 8.81
N GLY A 607 14.04 21.36 9.43
CA GLY A 607 14.29 20.00 8.98
C GLY A 607 13.01 19.24 8.69
N THR A 608 13.00 18.40 7.64
CA THR A 608 11.84 17.54 7.34
C THR A 608 11.68 16.37 8.31
N ALA A 609 12.61 16.19 9.25
CA ALA A 609 12.66 15.08 10.19
C ALA A 609 12.53 15.50 11.66
N ALA A 610 12.54 16.81 11.95
CA ALA A 610 12.66 17.40 13.29
C ALA A 610 13.73 16.71 14.17
N ASN A 611 15.01 17.02 13.89
CA ASN A 611 16.18 16.40 14.52
C ASN A 611 17.51 17.19 14.34
N LEU A 612 17.47 18.50 14.10
CA LEU A 612 18.64 19.35 13.81
C LEU A 612 19.05 20.26 14.99
N ASP A 613 18.18 20.39 15.99
CA ASP A 613 18.34 20.97 17.32
C ASP A 613 18.57 19.86 18.39
N ASN A 614 18.43 20.18 19.68
CA ASN A 614 18.70 19.27 20.80
C ASN A 614 17.41 18.78 21.48
N ASP A 615 16.73 17.82 20.87
CA ASP A 615 15.44 17.30 21.36
C ASP A 615 15.57 16.23 22.47
N ASP A 616 16.30 16.50 23.56
CA ASP A 616 16.64 15.50 24.59
C ASP A 616 15.74 15.50 25.85
N GLY A 617 14.73 16.37 25.91
CA GLY A 617 13.88 16.61 27.06
C GLY A 617 12.51 15.94 27.09
N VAL A 618 11.89 15.64 25.95
CA VAL A 618 10.58 14.96 25.89
C VAL A 618 10.72 13.52 25.42
N LEU A 619 10.42 12.58 26.32
CA LEU A 619 10.28 11.15 25.99
C LEU A 619 8.80 10.78 25.85
N TYR A 620 8.43 10.26 24.68
CA TYR A 620 7.06 9.92 24.28
C TYR A 620 6.91 8.43 23.92
N PRO A 621 5.69 7.86 23.95
CA PRO A 621 5.45 6.49 23.49
C PRO A 621 5.62 6.38 21.96
N ALA A 622 5.99 5.20 21.48
CA ALA A 622 6.32 4.96 20.06
C ALA A 622 5.12 5.00 19.08
N GLY A 623 3.93 5.42 19.54
CA GLY A 623 2.74 5.64 18.74
C GLY A 623 1.64 6.31 19.57
N PHE A 624 0.98 7.31 19.00
CA PHE A 624 -0.13 8.03 19.61
C PHE A 624 -1.45 7.61 18.96
N VAL A 625 -2.43 7.21 19.76
CA VAL A 625 -3.68 6.63 19.26
C VAL A 625 -4.82 7.65 19.28
N LEU A 626 -5.57 7.75 18.17
CA LEU A 626 -6.76 8.60 18.09
C LEU A 626 -7.74 8.36 19.24
N GLY A 627 -8.24 9.44 19.85
CA GLY A 627 -9.22 9.41 20.92
C GLY A 627 -8.70 8.97 22.30
N ASN A 628 -7.43 8.58 22.42
CA ASN A 628 -6.82 8.14 23.68
C ASN A 628 -5.95 9.23 24.32
N SER A 629 -5.62 9.06 25.59
CA SER A 629 -4.61 9.87 26.29
C SER A 629 -3.23 9.22 26.19
N ALA A 630 -2.23 9.98 25.79
CA ALA A 630 -0.81 9.61 25.83
C ALA A 630 -0.11 10.21 27.06
N LEU A 631 0.95 9.55 27.53
CA LEU A 631 1.74 10.02 28.67
C LEU A 631 3.18 10.33 28.23
N LEU A 632 3.53 11.63 28.25
CA LEU A 632 4.87 12.11 27.98
C LEU A 632 5.67 12.18 29.28
N LYS A 633 6.97 11.93 29.20
CA LYS A 633 7.94 12.14 30.27
C LYS A 633 8.83 13.33 29.90
N VAL A 634 8.57 14.48 30.52
CA VAL A 634 9.28 15.73 30.25
C VAL A 634 10.30 16.00 31.34
N ARG A 635 11.59 16.03 30.97
CA ARG A 635 12.69 16.36 31.89
C ARG A 635 12.90 17.86 31.90
N ALA A 636 12.75 18.50 33.06
CA ALA A 636 13.12 19.90 33.25
C ALA A 636 14.34 20.02 34.19
N SER A 637 15.33 20.83 33.85
CA SER A 637 16.54 21.04 34.66
C SER A 637 16.24 21.75 35.99
N ARG A 638 15.22 22.62 36.00
CA ARG A 638 14.78 23.45 37.12
C ARG A 638 13.24 23.54 37.12
N ALA A 639 12.68 24.15 38.16
CA ALA A 639 11.24 24.46 38.17
C ALA A 639 10.95 25.55 37.12
N GLY A 640 9.91 25.32 36.33
CA GLY A 640 9.48 26.20 35.24
C GLY A 640 8.06 25.85 34.81
N LYS A 641 7.62 26.37 33.67
CA LYS A 641 6.32 26.06 33.07
C LYS A 641 6.47 25.71 31.59
N LEU A 642 5.72 24.70 31.17
CA LEU A 642 5.72 24.14 29.82
C LEU A 642 4.48 24.60 29.04
N ASP A 643 4.71 25.25 27.90
CA ASP A 643 3.74 25.50 26.86
C ASP A 643 3.99 24.49 25.72
N ALA A 644 3.00 23.67 25.37
CA ALA A 644 3.18 22.63 24.37
C ALA A 644 2.02 22.58 23.36
N PHE A 645 2.35 22.29 22.12
CA PHE A 645 1.48 22.35 20.95
C PHE A 645 1.67 21.09 20.09
N ILE A 646 0.59 20.56 19.49
CA ILE A 646 0.65 19.42 18.57
C ILE A 646 -0.34 19.65 17.44
N ASP A 647 0.15 19.79 16.21
CA ASP A 647 -0.69 19.87 15.00
C ASP A 647 -1.43 18.53 14.84
N PHE A 648 -2.74 18.55 15.08
CA PHE A 648 -3.59 17.38 14.99
C PHE A 648 -4.32 17.30 13.64
N ASN A 649 -4.47 18.43 12.96
CA ASN A 649 -5.26 18.54 11.73
C ASN A 649 -4.41 18.41 10.44
N SER A 650 -3.08 18.42 10.57
CA SER A 650 -2.07 18.31 9.52
C SER A 650 -2.01 19.51 8.55
N ASN A 651 -2.45 20.71 8.96
CA ASN A 651 -2.34 21.93 8.15
C ASN A 651 -0.93 22.56 8.18
N GLY A 652 -0.05 22.11 9.06
CA GLY A 652 1.32 22.64 9.20
C GLY A 652 1.44 23.92 10.04
N VAL A 653 0.41 24.29 10.79
CA VAL A 653 0.31 25.49 11.66
C VAL A 653 -0.23 25.05 13.02
N PHE A 654 0.21 25.68 14.12
CA PHE A 654 -0.32 25.37 15.44
C PHE A 654 -1.53 26.24 15.78
N ASP A 655 -2.74 25.69 15.62
CA ASP A 655 -3.98 26.39 15.94
C ASP A 655 -4.22 26.52 17.46
N ALA A 656 -5.07 27.46 17.89
CA ALA A 656 -5.35 27.71 19.30
C ALA A 656 -5.95 26.49 20.05
N ASN A 657 -6.64 25.60 19.34
CA ASN A 657 -7.20 24.34 19.85
C ASN A 657 -6.20 23.17 19.88
N GLU A 658 -4.97 23.37 19.40
CA GLU A 658 -3.91 22.36 19.31
C GLU A 658 -2.86 22.47 20.43
N ARG A 659 -3.07 23.43 21.33
CA ARG A 659 -2.28 23.63 22.53
C ARG A 659 -2.69 22.61 23.60
N VAL A 660 -1.76 21.73 23.98
CA VAL A 660 -2.01 20.56 24.86
C VAL A 660 -1.71 20.83 26.34
N THR A 661 -1.38 22.06 26.73
CA THR A 661 -1.15 22.50 28.11
C THR A 661 -2.08 23.67 28.52
N PRO A 662 -2.22 24.02 29.81
CA PRO A 662 -3.07 25.14 30.26
C PRO A 662 -2.52 26.51 29.85
N GLU A 663 -3.37 27.51 29.63
CA GLU A 663 -3.01 28.83 29.03
C GLU A 663 -1.88 29.60 29.74
N GLY A 664 -1.68 29.39 31.05
CA GLY A 664 -0.57 29.97 31.80
C GLY A 664 0.68 29.09 31.93
N GLY A 665 0.82 28.06 31.09
CA GLY A 665 1.85 27.02 31.12
C GLY A 665 1.64 25.93 32.19
N LEU A 666 2.01 24.69 31.89
CA LEU A 666 1.96 23.58 32.87
C LEU A 666 3.19 23.63 33.78
N ALA A 667 2.99 23.82 35.09
CA ALA A 667 4.08 23.88 36.06
C ALA A 667 4.84 22.54 36.17
N LEU A 668 6.15 22.58 35.92
CA LEU A 668 7.07 21.44 36.05
C LEU A 668 7.97 21.61 37.28
N VAL A 669 8.33 20.49 37.91
CA VAL A 669 9.36 20.41 38.96
C VAL A 669 10.70 19.95 38.37
N PRO A 670 11.85 20.23 39.02
CA PRO A 670 13.14 19.73 38.55
C PRO A 670 13.17 18.20 38.48
N GLY A 671 13.65 17.65 37.38
CA GLY A 671 13.65 16.22 37.10
C GLY A 671 12.59 15.82 36.06
N VAL A 672 12.18 14.55 36.08
CA VAL A 672 11.21 13.99 35.12
C VAL A 672 9.78 14.20 35.62
N ASN A 673 8.98 14.87 34.79
CA ASN A 673 7.56 15.14 35.00
C ASN A 673 6.73 14.24 34.09
N SER A 674 5.54 13.85 34.54
CA SER A 674 4.57 13.12 33.71
C SER A 674 3.51 14.08 33.19
N VAL A 675 3.44 14.26 31.87
CA VAL A 675 2.49 15.16 31.20
C VAL A 675 1.52 14.32 30.38
N THR A 676 0.23 14.43 30.68
CA THR A 676 -0.82 13.71 29.95
C THR A 676 -1.33 14.58 28.81
N VAL A 677 -1.31 14.04 27.58
CA VAL A 677 -1.84 14.67 26.37
C VAL A 677 -3.06 13.88 25.90
N ASN A 678 -4.16 14.56 25.59
CA ASN A 678 -5.36 13.93 25.03
C ASN A 678 -5.34 14.09 23.51
N ILE A 679 -5.40 12.98 22.77
CA ILE A 679 -5.39 12.98 21.31
C ILE A 679 -6.84 13.04 20.80
N PRO A 680 -7.23 14.06 20.01
CA PRO A 680 -8.57 14.14 19.45
C PRO A 680 -8.89 12.91 18.58
N ALA A 681 -10.11 12.39 18.70
CA ALA A 681 -10.59 11.30 17.82
C ALA A 681 -10.72 11.74 16.35
N THR A 682 -10.76 13.06 16.11
CA THR A 682 -10.82 13.70 14.79
C THR A 682 -9.45 14.10 14.23
N ALA A 683 -8.36 13.81 14.95
CA ALA A 683 -7.02 14.10 14.46
C ALA A 683 -6.69 13.22 13.24
N VAL A 684 -5.86 13.73 12.33
CA VAL A 684 -5.52 13.02 11.09
C VAL A 684 -4.41 11.99 11.37
N VAL A 685 -4.48 10.79 10.79
CA VAL A 685 -3.43 9.73 10.91
C VAL A 685 -2.17 10.12 10.12
N GLY A 686 -0.97 9.95 10.69
CA GLY A 686 0.30 10.33 10.04
C GLY A 686 1.35 10.93 10.98
N GLN A 687 2.40 11.56 10.43
CA GLN A 687 3.39 12.32 11.21
C GLN A 687 2.87 13.71 11.58
N ARG A 688 2.98 14.10 12.85
CA ARG A 688 2.45 15.35 13.41
C ARG A 688 3.56 16.16 14.05
N GLY A 689 3.64 17.44 13.68
CA GLY A 689 4.55 18.39 14.32
C GLY A 689 4.10 18.67 15.75
N ALA A 690 5.06 18.77 16.66
CA ALA A 690 4.83 19.14 18.04
C ALA A 690 5.96 20.04 18.54
N ARG A 691 5.61 21.04 19.34
CA ARG A 691 6.54 22.04 19.87
C ARG A 691 6.40 22.16 21.38
N PHE A 692 7.52 22.16 22.09
CA PHE A 692 7.58 22.21 23.56
C PHE A 692 8.45 23.40 23.97
N ARG A 693 7.86 24.31 24.74
CA ARG A 693 8.50 25.56 25.15
C ARG A 693 8.51 25.66 26.66
N LEU A 694 9.70 25.65 27.25
CA LEU A 694 9.88 25.79 28.70
C LEU A 694 10.27 27.24 29.01
N SER A 695 9.66 27.86 30.02
CA SER A 695 10.07 29.17 30.54
C SER A 695 9.73 29.33 32.02
N THR A 696 10.19 30.39 32.69
CA THR A 696 9.76 30.68 34.07
C THR A 696 8.35 31.28 34.13
N ALA A 697 7.94 32.03 33.11
CA ALA A 697 6.65 32.70 33.05
C ALA A 697 5.50 31.76 32.62
N GLY A 698 5.72 30.94 31.59
CA GLY A 698 4.68 30.22 30.85
C GLY A 698 3.68 31.14 30.14
N GLY A 699 2.76 30.54 29.37
CA GLY A 699 1.83 31.28 28.52
C GLY A 699 2.44 31.79 27.23
N LEU A 700 3.49 31.12 26.75
CA LEU A 700 4.06 31.35 25.42
C LEU A 700 3.10 30.89 24.33
N ALA A 701 3.12 31.61 23.21
CA ALA A 701 2.48 31.19 21.95
C ALA A 701 3.31 30.08 21.25
N ALA A 702 2.80 29.54 20.14
CA ALA A 702 3.53 28.55 19.35
C ALA A 702 4.76 29.14 18.62
N THR A 703 4.77 30.46 18.43
CA THR A 703 5.82 31.28 17.81
C THR A 703 6.26 32.40 18.76
N GLY A 704 7.27 33.17 18.39
CA GLY A 704 7.72 34.37 19.09
C GLY A 704 8.80 34.15 20.16
N PRO A 705 9.34 35.24 20.74
CA PRO A 705 10.42 35.19 21.71
C PRO A 705 9.95 34.80 23.11
N ALA A 706 10.79 34.07 23.84
CA ALA A 706 10.66 33.87 25.28
C ALA A 706 11.74 34.66 26.06
N ALA A 707 11.44 35.00 27.31
CA ALA A 707 12.37 35.71 28.18
C ALA A 707 13.51 34.83 28.72
N ASP A 708 13.25 33.53 28.89
CA ASP A 708 14.21 32.51 29.31
C ASP A 708 13.73 31.10 28.87
N GLY A 709 14.59 30.10 29.07
CA GLY A 709 14.26 28.69 28.87
C GLY A 709 14.83 28.09 27.59
N GLU A 710 14.06 27.21 26.95
CA GLU A 710 14.44 26.38 25.79
C GLU A 710 13.18 25.99 24.98
N VAL A 711 13.36 25.72 23.69
CA VAL A 711 12.37 25.14 22.79
C VAL A 711 12.88 23.82 22.21
N GLU A 712 12.05 22.78 22.20
CA GLU A 712 12.31 21.49 21.54
C GLU A 712 11.16 21.18 20.58
N ASP A 713 11.48 20.62 19.41
CA ASP A 713 10.55 20.35 18.31
C ASP A 713 10.56 18.84 17.97
N TYR A 714 9.42 18.27 17.61
CA TYR A 714 9.28 16.82 17.42
C TYR A 714 8.32 16.44 16.31
N LEU A 715 8.57 15.29 15.67
CA LEU A 715 7.60 14.58 14.82
C LEU A 715 7.07 13.31 15.51
N PHE A 716 5.78 13.32 15.84
CA PHE A 716 5.07 12.17 16.42
C PHE A 716 4.28 11.40 15.38
N ARG A 717 4.17 10.06 15.51
CA ARG A 717 3.30 9.25 14.64
C ARG A 717 1.94 9.03 15.32
N LEU A 718 0.88 9.53 14.69
CA LEU A 718 -0.53 9.32 15.05
C LEU A 718 -1.11 8.12 14.28
N THR A 719 -1.81 7.23 14.96
CA THR A 719 -2.41 6.00 14.40
C THR A 719 -3.86 5.81 14.87
N SER A 720 -4.67 5.11 14.07
CA SER A 720 -6.08 4.79 14.38
C SER A 720 -6.24 3.66 15.40
N SER A 721 -5.19 2.88 15.64
CA SER A 721 -5.09 1.83 16.66
C SER A 721 -3.73 1.89 17.38
N GLY A 722 -3.56 1.15 18.47
CA GLY A 722 -2.29 1.07 19.22
C GLY A 722 -1.11 0.56 18.38
N PRO A 723 0.14 0.75 18.82
CA PRO A 723 1.28 0.11 18.18
C PRO A 723 1.03 -1.41 18.14
N THR A 724 0.85 -1.93 16.93
CA THR A 724 0.78 -3.37 16.69
C THR A 724 2.18 -3.93 16.86
N TYR A 725 2.29 -4.86 17.80
CA TYR A 725 3.49 -5.66 17.96
C TYR A 725 3.27 -6.99 17.28
N ASP A 726 4.36 -7.51 16.75
CA ASP A 726 4.53 -8.92 16.45
C ASP A 726 5.24 -9.56 17.66
N PHE A 727 4.77 -10.72 18.09
CA PHE A 727 5.36 -11.59 19.11
C PHE A 727 5.50 -13.00 18.53
N GLY A 728 6.53 -13.72 18.97
CA GLY A 728 6.67 -15.15 18.63
C GLY A 728 5.61 -16.02 19.32
N ASP A 729 5.58 -17.30 18.96
CA ASP A 729 4.56 -18.26 19.37
C ASP A 729 5.06 -19.52 20.12
N LEU A 730 6.36 -19.61 20.47
CA LEU A 730 6.86 -20.75 21.27
C LEU A 730 6.12 -20.86 22.61
N PRO A 731 6.02 -22.04 23.24
CA PRO A 731 5.45 -22.20 24.58
C PRO A 731 6.02 -21.21 25.61
N ASP A 732 5.20 -20.67 26.50
CA ASP A 732 5.64 -19.64 27.48
C ASP A 732 6.70 -20.10 28.49
N THR A 733 7.12 -21.38 28.47
CA THR A 733 8.39 -21.79 29.10
C THR A 733 9.57 -20.98 28.59
N PHE A 734 9.57 -20.65 27.29
CA PHE A 734 10.54 -19.78 26.59
C PHE A 734 10.26 -18.28 26.82
N GLY A 735 9.33 -17.93 27.72
CA GLY A 735 9.00 -16.57 28.15
C GLY A 735 8.24 -15.74 27.11
N THR A 736 7.53 -16.39 26.19
CA THR A 736 6.92 -15.79 25.00
C THR A 736 5.81 -14.77 25.28
N LEU A 737 5.04 -14.91 26.37
CA LEU A 737 3.95 -13.96 26.67
C LEU A 737 4.46 -12.58 27.07
N LEU A 738 3.68 -11.53 26.77
CA LEU A 738 3.97 -10.17 27.25
C LEU A 738 4.15 -10.10 28.79
N ALA A 739 3.42 -10.91 29.55
CA ALA A 739 3.56 -11.03 31.01
C ALA A 739 4.94 -11.56 31.46
N SER A 740 5.57 -12.38 30.62
CA SER A 740 6.92 -12.93 30.79
C SER A 740 8.01 -12.01 30.20
N ASN A 741 7.61 -10.80 29.74
CA ASN A 741 8.42 -9.89 28.92
C ASN A 741 8.92 -10.55 27.62
N GLY A 742 8.02 -11.23 26.92
CA GLY A 742 8.33 -11.90 25.66
C GLY A 742 8.95 -11.03 24.57
N PRO A 743 9.60 -11.68 23.59
CA PRO A 743 10.14 -11.00 22.42
C PRO A 743 8.99 -10.30 21.71
N ARG A 744 9.24 -9.10 21.25
CA ARG A 744 8.29 -8.39 20.40
C ARG A 744 8.97 -7.34 19.56
N HIS A 745 8.48 -7.14 18.35
CA HIS A 745 8.96 -6.10 17.45
C HIS A 745 7.80 -5.18 17.09
N GLN A 746 8.06 -3.88 16.95
CA GLN A 746 7.01 -2.93 16.62
C GLN A 746 6.83 -2.87 15.10
N LEU A 747 5.61 -3.05 14.63
CA LEU A 747 5.32 -3.11 13.20
C LEU A 747 5.26 -1.70 12.59
N GLY A 748 5.81 -1.56 11.38
CA GLY A 748 5.79 -0.30 10.62
C GLY A 748 7.05 0.05 9.82
N SER A 749 8.17 -0.69 9.97
CA SER A 749 9.39 -0.50 9.17
C SER A 749 9.35 -1.22 7.81
N GLY A 750 8.52 -2.26 7.68
CA GLY A 750 8.59 -3.22 6.59
C GLY A 750 9.94 -3.93 6.51
N LEU A 751 10.65 -4.09 7.64
CA LEU A 751 11.72 -5.05 7.81
C LEU A 751 11.11 -6.28 8.47
N THR A 752 11.21 -7.41 7.79
CA THR A 752 10.56 -8.68 8.12
C THR A 752 11.53 -9.80 7.75
N LEU A 753 11.29 -10.97 8.30
CA LEU A 753 11.67 -12.21 7.65
C LEU A 753 10.56 -12.56 6.63
N GLY A 754 10.89 -13.32 5.58
CA GLY A 754 9.91 -13.79 4.60
C GLY A 754 9.05 -12.70 3.93
N TYR A 755 7.75 -12.94 3.79
CA TYR A 755 6.80 -12.12 3.00
C TYR A 755 5.54 -11.67 3.75
N GLY A 756 5.25 -12.22 4.94
CA GLY A 756 4.12 -11.82 5.78
C GLY A 756 4.58 -11.34 7.16
N VAL A 757 3.68 -10.72 7.92
CA VAL A 757 3.82 -10.57 9.38
C VAL A 757 2.43 -10.64 10.01
N THR A 758 2.25 -11.43 11.07
CA THR A 758 1.01 -11.44 11.87
C THR A 758 1.02 -10.43 13.00
N THR A 759 -0.10 -9.73 13.20
CA THR A 759 -0.33 -8.90 14.40
C THR A 759 -0.99 -9.73 15.49
N ASP A 760 -0.43 -9.79 16.70
CA ASP A 760 -1.07 -10.54 17.79
C ASP A 760 -1.09 -9.78 19.14
N ALA A 761 -2.05 -10.17 19.98
CA ALA A 761 -2.39 -9.44 21.20
C ALA A 761 -1.67 -10.00 22.45
N GLY A 762 -0.33 -10.07 22.40
CA GLY A 762 0.51 -10.33 23.59
C GLY A 762 1.25 -11.67 23.62
N GLY A 763 1.49 -12.29 22.46
CA GLY A 763 2.06 -13.62 22.28
C GLY A 763 0.96 -14.68 22.15
N GLN A 764 1.05 -15.54 21.12
CA GLN A 764 0.16 -16.69 20.91
C GLN A 764 0.87 -18.03 21.17
N PRO A 765 1.38 -18.30 22.40
CA PRO A 765 2.17 -19.49 22.67
C PRO A 765 1.39 -20.78 22.38
N ASN A 766 1.86 -21.56 21.42
CA ASN A 766 1.23 -22.80 20.98
C ASN A 766 2.19 -24.00 21.15
N ALA A 767 1.68 -25.23 21.05
CA ALA A 767 2.47 -26.45 21.34
C ALA A 767 3.35 -26.94 20.18
N SER A 768 3.22 -26.34 19.01
CA SER A 768 3.81 -26.74 17.74
C SER A 768 4.77 -25.71 17.15
N ALA A 769 4.71 -24.45 17.61
CA ALA A 769 5.30 -23.27 16.97
C ALA A 769 4.89 -23.16 15.49
N ASN A 770 3.66 -22.66 15.26
CA ASN A 770 3.03 -22.49 13.95
C ASN A 770 1.77 -21.59 13.95
N SER A 771 1.65 -20.66 14.90
CA SER A 771 0.53 -19.73 15.09
C SER A 771 0.80 -18.32 14.54
N ASP A 772 2.07 -17.98 14.30
CA ASP A 772 2.55 -16.77 13.62
C ASP A 772 3.01 -17.12 12.17
N THR A 773 3.74 -16.21 11.51
CA THR A 773 4.16 -16.33 10.10
C THR A 773 5.59 -16.84 9.93
N ASP A 774 5.80 -18.15 10.10
CA ASP A 774 7.07 -18.85 9.84
C ASP A 774 7.42 -19.00 8.34
N ASP A 775 7.48 -17.90 7.57
CA ASP A 775 7.74 -17.93 6.12
C ASP A 775 9.14 -17.45 5.70
N GLY A 776 9.94 -16.91 6.62
CA GLY A 776 11.28 -16.40 6.37
C GLY A 776 12.44 -17.29 6.82
N VAL A 777 12.27 -18.15 7.83
CA VAL A 777 13.31 -19.09 8.30
C VAL A 777 13.04 -20.51 7.83
N LYS A 778 14.05 -21.12 7.20
CA LYS A 778 14.03 -22.50 6.73
C LYS A 778 15.14 -23.31 7.41
N LEU A 779 14.71 -24.14 8.36
CA LEU A 779 15.55 -25.07 9.11
C LEU A 779 15.90 -26.33 8.31
N PRO A 780 17.04 -26.99 8.61
CA PRO A 780 17.35 -28.32 8.09
C PRO A 780 16.49 -29.40 8.77
N ASP A 781 16.20 -30.51 8.06
CA ASP A 781 15.42 -31.67 8.55
C ASP A 781 15.89 -32.19 9.92
N SER A 782 17.20 -32.09 10.18
CA SER A 782 17.76 -32.23 11.52
C SER A 782 19.12 -31.55 11.67
N MET A 783 19.48 -31.26 12.91
CA MET A 783 20.80 -30.79 13.32
C MET A 783 21.55 -31.89 14.09
N THR A 784 22.82 -32.11 13.77
CA THR A 784 23.64 -33.16 14.40
C THR A 784 24.60 -32.55 15.44
N PRO A 785 24.60 -33.00 16.71
CA PRO A 785 25.50 -32.51 17.77
C PRO A 785 26.97 -32.51 17.35
N GLY A 786 27.64 -31.35 17.36
CA GLY A 786 29.04 -31.21 16.93
C GLY A 786 29.26 -30.94 15.43
N ALA A 787 28.21 -30.94 14.62
CA ALA A 787 28.27 -30.52 13.22
C ALA A 787 27.96 -29.02 13.06
N ILE A 788 28.20 -28.48 11.85
CA ILE A 788 27.72 -27.15 11.45
C ILE A 788 26.42 -27.35 10.67
N ALA A 789 25.33 -26.78 11.16
CA ALA A 789 24.07 -26.66 10.46
C ALA A 789 24.05 -25.37 9.62
N GLN A 790 23.37 -25.40 8.48
CA GLN A 790 23.08 -24.22 7.67
C GLN A 790 21.58 -23.95 7.73
N ILE A 791 21.21 -22.73 8.09
CA ILE A 791 19.83 -22.24 8.14
C ILE A 791 19.70 -21.19 7.04
N GLU A 792 18.67 -21.33 6.21
CA GLU A 792 18.35 -20.39 5.14
C GLU A 792 17.37 -19.35 5.72
N VAL A 793 17.73 -18.06 5.66
CA VAL A 793 16.96 -16.96 6.25
C VAL A 793 16.72 -15.88 5.20
N THR A 794 15.47 -15.68 4.83
CA THR A 794 15.04 -14.67 3.87
C THR A 794 14.65 -13.40 4.62
N ALA A 795 15.34 -12.28 4.35
CA ALA A 795 15.02 -10.98 4.94
C ALA A 795 14.46 -10.05 3.86
N SER A 796 13.36 -9.34 4.13
CA SER A 796 12.78 -8.41 3.15
C SER A 796 13.64 -7.17 2.90
N LYS A 797 14.44 -6.76 3.90
CA LYS A 797 15.40 -5.65 3.83
C LYS A 797 16.71 -6.01 4.54
N ALA A 798 17.73 -5.17 4.40
CA ALA A 798 18.96 -5.32 5.19
C ALA A 798 18.67 -5.03 6.68
N GLY A 799 19.17 -5.88 7.57
CA GLY A 799 18.89 -5.84 9.01
C GLY A 799 19.88 -6.69 9.81
N ASN A 800 19.69 -6.78 11.12
CA ASN A 800 20.50 -7.58 12.02
C ASN A 800 19.66 -8.69 12.65
N LEU A 801 20.17 -9.93 12.61
CA LEU A 801 19.52 -11.12 13.14
C LEU A 801 20.12 -11.56 14.49
N ASP A 802 19.29 -11.60 15.52
CA ASP A 802 19.56 -12.22 16.81
C ASP A 802 18.84 -13.57 16.88
N ALA A 803 19.59 -14.68 16.93
CA ALA A 803 18.99 -16.02 16.94
C ALA A 803 19.49 -16.87 18.12
N PHE A 804 18.60 -17.73 18.62
CA PHE A 804 18.76 -18.55 19.83
C PHE A 804 18.24 -19.97 19.60
N ILE A 805 18.87 -20.99 20.17
CA ILE A 805 18.42 -22.39 20.11
C ILE A 805 18.66 -23.07 21.47
N ASP A 806 17.62 -23.59 22.10
CA ASP A 806 17.63 -24.32 23.39
C ASP A 806 18.34 -25.68 23.25
N PHE A 807 19.65 -25.66 23.03
CA PHE A 807 20.45 -26.85 22.83
C PHE A 807 20.50 -27.76 24.05
N ASN A 808 20.25 -27.25 25.26
CA ASN A 808 20.22 -28.08 26.46
C ASN A 808 18.84 -28.70 26.74
N GLY A 809 17.78 -28.20 26.13
CA GLY A 809 16.42 -28.75 26.19
C GLY A 809 15.72 -28.46 27.53
N ASN A 810 16.05 -27.36 28.20
CA ASN A 810 15.41 -26.99 29.47
C ASN A 810 14.12 -26.15 29.31
N GLY A 811 13.78 -25.79 28.07
CA GLY A 811 12.60 -25.00 27.73
C GLY A 811 12.82 -23.49 27.87
N LYS A 812 14.08 -23.01 27.82
CA LYS A 812 14.47 -21.59 27.90
C LYS A 812 15.66 -21.33 26.97
N PHE A 813 16.00 -20.05 26.82
CA PHE A 813 17.21 -19.62 26.11
C PHE A 813 18.22 -19.05 27.11
N ASP A 814 19.25 -19.84 27.41
CA ASP A 814 20.39 -19.44 28.23
C ASP A 814 21.39 -18.57 27.42
N ALA A 815 22.35 -17.93 28.10
CA ALA A 815 23.24 -16.96 27.47
C ALA A 815 24.24 -17.56 26.46
N ASP A 816 24.55 -18.85 26.60
CA ASP A 816 25.39 -19.66 25.72
C ASP A 816 24.64 -20.32 24.55
N GLU A 817 23.32 -20.15 24.50
CA GLU A 817 22.43 -20.71 23.46
C GLU A 817 22.12 -19.75 22.30
N ARG A 818 22.77 -18.58 22.32
CA ARG A 818 22.69 -17.58 21.26
C ARG A 818 23.63 -17.92 20.11
N VAL A 819 23.09 -18.14 18.91
CA VAL A 819 23.82 -18.72 17.77
C VAL A 819 24.39 -17.69 16.76
N THR A 820 24.03 -16.41 16.88
CA THR A 820 24.62 -15.30 16.08
C THR A 820 25.69 -14.51 16.88
N PRO A 821 26.48 -13.59 16.28
CA PRO A 821 27.45 -12.75 17.01
C PRO A 821 26.77 -11.67 17.87
N VAL A 822 27.33 -11.26 19.02
CA VAL A 822 26.64 -10.44 20.07
C VAL A 822 26.00 -9.12 19.60
N GLY A 823 26.41 -8.54 18.49
CA GLY A 823 25.76 -7.35 17.89
C GLY A 823 24.70 -7.66 16.82
N GLY A 824 24.17 -8.89 16.81
CA GLY A 824 23.40 -9.46 15.70
C GLY A 824 24.28 -9.95 14.54
N GLN A 825 23.71 -10.79 13.68
CA GLN A 825 24.29 -11.17 12.39
C GLN A 825 23.70 -10.26 11.32
N ALA A 826 24.53 -9.45 10.66
CA ALA A 826 24.07 -8.61 9.55
C ALA A 826 23.60 -9.48 8.37
N LEU A 827 22.39 -9.18 7.88
CA LEU A 827 21.74 -9.79 6.72
C LEU A 827 21.58 -8.77 5.59
N THR A 828 21.59 -9.25 4.35
CA THR A 828 21.17 -8.50 3.16
C THR A 828 19.74 -8.87 2.76
N ALA A 829 19.05 -7.99 2.04
CA ALA A 829 17.75 -8.30 1.47
C ALA A 829 17.81 -9.54 0.57
N GLY A 830 16.79 -10.40 0.65
CA GLY A 830 16.76 -11.72 0.01
C GLY A 830 17.29 -12.84 0.92
N VAL A 831 17.73 -13.93 0.30
CA VAL A 831 18.15 -15.17 1.00
C VAL A 831 19.58 -15.06 1.56
N ASN A 832 19.74 -15.39 2.84
CA ASN A 832 21.01 -15.44 3.56
C ASN A 832 21.23 -16.85 4.13
N ILE A 833 22.50 -17.26 4.28
CA ILE A 833 22.86 -18.54 4.91
C ILE A 833 23.52 -18.28 6.27
N VAL A 834 22.84 -18.66 7.34
CA VAL A 834 23.33 -18.57 8.72
C VAL A 834 23.92 -19.93 9.11
N SER A 835 25.22 -19.95 9.45
CA SER A 835 25.92 -21.16 9.86
C SER A 835 25.95 -21.30 11.38
N VAL A 836 25.31 -22.33 11.92
CA VAL A 836 25.19 -22.61 13.35
C VAL A 836 26.07 -23.80 13.73
N THR A 837 26.94 -23.64 14.71
CA THR A 837 27.69 -24.79 15.27
C THR A 837 26.86 -25.44 16.36
N VAL A 838 26.43 -26.69 16.16
CA VAL A 838 25.64 -27.44 17.13
C VAL A 838 26.57 -27.93 18.25
N PRO A 839 26.28 -27.70 19.55
CA PRO A 839 27.08 -28.24 20.65
C PRO A 839 27.16 -29.77 20.60
N THR A 840 28.31 -30.35 20.93
CA THR A 840 28.50 -31.81 20.98
C THR A 840 27.69 -32.50 22.09
N ASN A 841 27.22 -31.73 23.06
CA ASN A 841 26.38 -32.13 24.18
C ASN A 841 24.92 -31.67 24.03
N ALA A 842 24.49 -31.25 22.82
CA ALA A 842 23.11 -30.85 22.58
C ALA A 842 22.14 -32.01 22.84
N SER A 843 21.03 -31.70 23.49
CA SER A 843 19.95 -32.63 23.81
C SER A 843 19.30 -33.17 22.53
N ILE A 844 19.04 -34.48 22.50
CA ILE A 844 18.38 -35.13 21.36
C ILE A 844 16.87 -34.97 21.49
N GLY A 845 16.23 -34.42 20.46
CA GLY A 845 14.79 -34.18 20.46
C GLY A 845 14.40 -32.96 19.62
N GLN A 846 13.21 -32.45 19.90
CA GLN A 846 12.66 -31.22 19.34
C GLN A 846 12.95 -30.08 20.34
N LEU A 847 13.70 -29.07 19.92
CA LEU A 847 14.21 -27.99 20.75
C LEU A 847 13.70 -26.64 20.22
N GLY A 848 13.42 -25.69 21.12
CA GLY A 848 12.97 -24.36 20.72
C GLY A 848 14.09 -23.57 20.01
N ALA A 849 13.73 -22.82 18.99
CA ALA A 849 14.59 -21.88 18.28
C ALA A 849 13.84 -20.56 18.08
N ARG A 850 14.53 -19.43 18.22
CA ARG A 850 13.94 -18.09 18.11
C ARG A 850 14.81 -17.22 17.24
N PHE A 851 14.21 -16.55 16.27
CA PHE A 851 14.85 -15.68 15.30
C PHE A 851 14.24 -14.29 15.44
N ARG A 852 15.11 -13.27 15.54
CA ARG A 852 14.67 -11.88 15.74
C ARG A 852 15.42 -10.98 14.77
N ILE A 853 14.71 -10.36 13.84
CA ILE A 853 15.30 -9.35 12.95
C ILE A 853 14.91 -7.95 13.43
N SER A 854 15.86 -7.00 13.38
CA SER A 854 15.62 -5.57 13.63
C SER A 854 16.69 -4.74 12.91
N THR A 855 16.49 -3.43 12.75
CA THR A 855 17.57 -2.53 12.31
C THR A 855 18.71 -2.48 13.32
N VAL A 856 18.44 -2.74 14.61
CA VAL A 856 19.45 -2.79 15.69
C VAL A 856 19.63 -4.24 16.16
N GLY A 857 20.86 -4.76 16.08
CA GLY A 857 21.22 -6.08 16.59
C GLY A 857 21.71 -6.06 18.04
N GLY A 858 21.84 -7.25 18.63
CA GLY A 858 22.16 -7.44 20.05
C GLY A 858 20.93 -7.52 20.94
N LEU A 859 19.78 -7.85 20.36
CA LEU A 859 18.56 -8.20 21.08
C LEU A 859 18.79 -9.47 21.93
N GLY A 860 18.12 -9.54 23.08
CA GLY A 860 18.03 -10.77 23.86
C GLY A 860 16.96 -11.72 23.31
N ALA A 861 16.84 -12.92 23.87
CA ALA A 861 15.75 -13.85 23.54
C ALA A 861 14.35 -13.36 23.98
N LEU A 862 14.30 -12.27 24.75
CA LEU A 862 13.12 -11.65 25.36
C LEU A 862 13.14 -10.12 25.15
N GLY A 863 12.01 -9.45 25.40
CA GLY A 863 11.89 -7.99 25.40
C GLY A 863 11.64 -7.34 24.05
N SER A 864 11.33 -6.03 24.09
CA SER A 864 10.99 -5.23 22.91
C SER A 864 12.19 -4.91 22.03
N ALA A 865 11.97 -4.90 20.72
CA ALA A 865 12.73 -4.13 19.75
C ALA A 865 11.91 -2.92 19.25
N ILE A 866 12.56 -2.05 18.49
CA ILE A 866 11.98 -0.82 17.92
C ILE A 866 11.28 -1.03 16.57
N ASP A 867 11.63 -2.11 15.88
CA ASP A 867 11.14 -2.51 14.57
C ASP A 867 11.47 -3.99 14.32
N GLY A 868 10.97 -4.57 13.22
CA GLY A 868 11.33 -5.92 12.78
C GLY A 868 10.29 -6.98 13.09
N GLU A 869 10.74 -8.22 13.32
CA GLU A 869 9.89 -9.41 13.47
C GLU A 869 10.55 -10.53 14.32
N VAL A 870 9.73 -11.29 15.06
CA VAL A 870 10.04 -12.57 15.71
C VAL A 870 9.56 -13.70 14.80
N GLU A 871 10.40 -14.69 14.52
CA GLU A 871 9.95 -16.02 14.10
C GLU A 871 10.36 -17.04 15.17
N ASP A 872 9.44 -17.91 15.56
CA ASP A 872 9.61 -18.87 16.65
C ASP A 872 9.41 -20.30 16.11
N HIS A 873 10.44 -21.13 16.20
CA HIS A 873 10.49 -22.42 15.51
C HIS A 873 10.81 -23.57 16.47
N PHE A 874 10.51 -24.79 16.04
CA PHE A 874 11.11 -25.99 16.63
C PHE A 874 12.12 -26.63 15.69
N VAL A 875 13.36 -26.82 16.18
CA VAL A 875 14.42 -27.54 15.46
C VAL A 875 14.59 -28.96 16.00
N ARG A 876 14.78 -29.93 15.11
CA ARG A 876 15.05 -31.32 15.49
C ARG A 876 16.55 -31.58 15.62
N VAL A 877 17.06 -31.72 16.84
CA VAL A 877 18.43 -32.19 17.08
C VAL A 877 18.43 -33.72 17.18
N ALA A 878 19.31 -34.36 16.42
CA ALA A 878 19.35 -35.81 16.31
C ALA A 878 20.74 -36.35 16.01
N LEU A 879 21.00 -37.56 16.48
CA LEU A 879 22.13 -38.34 15.99
C LEU A 879 21.74 -38.97 14.65
N ASN A 880 22.70 -39.02 13.74
CA ASN A 880 22.57 -39.84 12.54
C ASN A 880 23.02 -41.27 12.86
N ASP A 881 22.44 -42.19 12.15
CA ASP A 881 22.93 -43.54 11.95
C ASP A 881 23.70 -43.56 10.63
N PHE A 882 24.96 -44.00 10.66
CA PHE A 882 25.82 -44.10 9.48
C PHE A 882 26.25 -45.56 9.34
N GLY A 883 26.31 -46.06 8.11
CA GLY A 883 27.00 -47.32 7.84
C GLY A 883 28.50 -47.24 8.15
N ASP A 884 29.19 -48.37 8.27
CA ASP A 884 30.62 -48.42 8.59
C ASP A 884 31.57 -48.92 7.47
N LEU A 885 31.10 -49.12 6.23
CA LEU A 885 31.97 -49.59 5.13
C LEU A 885 33.24 -48.72 4.95
N PRO A 886 34.32 -49.25 4.34
CA PRO A 886 35.49 -48.45 3.99
C PRO A 886 35.16 -47.18 3.18
N ASP A 887 35.86 -46.06 3.45
CA ASP A 887 35.62 -44.74 2.82
C ASP A 887 35.67 -44.70 1.28
N THR A 888 36.11 -45.77 0.61
CA THR A 888 35.97 -45.89 -0.86
C THR A 888 34.49 -45.84 -1.29
N PHE A 889 33.60 -46.40 -0.46
CA PHE A 889 32.16 -46.44 -0.71
C PHE A 889 31.44 -45.11 -0.39
N GLY A 890 32.15 -44.13 0.18
CA GLY A 890 31.54 -42.90 0.71
C GLY A 890 30.74 -43.21 1.96
N THR A 891 31.43 -43.23 3.10
CA THR A 891 30.86 -43.61 4.39
C THR A 891 30.87 -42.42 5.34
N THR A 892 31.93 -41.63 5.33
CA THR A 892 32.00 -40.40 6.12
C THR A 892 31.08 -39.29 5.62
N LEU A 893 30.60 -38.42 6.53
CA LEU A 893 29.77 -37.25 6.19
C LEU A 893 30.41 -36.34 5.14
N ALA A 894 31.74 -36.21 5.17
CA ALA A 894 32.52 -35.42 4.21
C ALA A 894 32.45 -35.93 2.76
N GLN A 895 32.00 -37.16 2.53
CA GLN A 895 31.81 -37.78 1.21
C GLN A 895 30.31 -37.95 0.86
N ASP A 896 29.44 -37.23 1.58
CA ASP A 896 27.98 -37.42 1.63
C ASP A 896 27.59 -38.88 1.93
N GLY A 897 28.19 -39.44 2.98
CA GLY A 897 27.95 -40.82 3.40
C GLY A 897 26.48 -41.15 3.62
N ALA A 898 26.12 -42.41 3.33
CA ALA A 898 24.79 -42.92 3.63
C ALA A 898 24.51 -42.77 5.12
N ARG A 899 23.46 -42.02 5.44
CA ARG A 899 23.06 -41.74 6.82
C ARG A 899 21.55 -41.68 6.97
N HIS A 900 21.05 -42.09 8.12
CA HIS A 900 19.63 -42.16 8.45
C HIS A 900 19.36 -41.49 9.79
N LEU A 901 18.13 -41.04 10.00
CA LEU A 901 17.78 -40.31 11.21
C LEU A 901 17.44 -41.28 12.35
N ALA A 902 18.34 -41.40 13.33
CA ALA A 902 18.18 -42.36 14.41
C ALA A 902 16.97 -42.03 15.31
N GLY A 903 16.40 -43.07 15.92
CA GLY A 903 15.32 -42.94 16.91
C GLY A 903 13.90 -42.82 16.36
N THR A 904 13.68 -43.03 15.06
CA THR A 904 12.33 -43.07 14.45
C THR A 904 11.57 -44.38 14.71
N GLY A 905 12.26 -45.42 15.21
CA GLY A 905 11.69 -46.73 15.50
C GLY A 905 11.52 -47.63 14.27
N LEU A 906 11.82 -47.13 13.07
CA LEU A 906 12.02 -47.92 11.86
C LEU A 906 13.50 -48.29 11.78
N TYR A 907 13.81 -49.58 11.76
CA TYR A 907 15.18 -50.12 11.74
C TYR A 907 15.17 -51.58 11.28
N LEU A 908 16.35 -52.10 10.95
CA LEU A 908 16.63 -53.48 10.65
C LEU A 908 17.05 -54.23 11.93
N GLY A 909 16.72 -55.52 12.01
CA GLY A 909 17.15 -56.35 13.15
C GLY A 909 16.60 -55.92 14.51
N ALA A 910 17.49 -55.66 15.47
CA ALA A 910 17.19 -55.52 16.89
C ALA A 910 17.25 -54.08 17.45
N GLY A 911 17.76 -53.11 16.69
CA GLY A 911 17.86 -51.70 17.09
C GLY A 911 18.85 -50.95 16.20
N VAL A 912 19.17 -49.70 16.55
CA VAL A 912 20.07 -48.82 15.76
C VAL A 912 21.34 -48.43 16.54
N THR A 913 22.45 -48.18 15.84
CA THR A 913 23.70 -47.66 16.43
C THR A 913 24.12 -46.33 15.81
N SER A 914 23.63 -45.23 16.39
CA SER A 914 24.03 -43.89 15.99
C SER A 914 25.51 -43.58 16.19
N ASP A 915 26.15 -42.93 15.22
CA ASP A 915 27.48 -42.33 15.35
C ASP A 915 27.48 -40.86 14.84
N LEU A 916 28.62 -40.17 14.96
CA LEU A 916 28.71 -38.74 14.63
C LEU A 916 29.12 -38.44 13.17
N ASN A 917 29.76 -39.36 12.45
CA ASN A 917 30.47 -39.00 11.22
C ASN A 917 30.70 -40.15 10.22
N GLY A 918 30.17 -41.35 10.47
CA GLY A 918 30.64 -42.61 9.92
C GLY A 918 32.01 -42.98 10.51
N LEU A 919 32.14 -44.20 11.05
CA LEU A 919 33.40 -44.73 11.59
C LEU A 919 33.93 -45.93 10.77
N PRO A 920 34.47 -45.71 9.56
CA PRO A 920 34.85 -46.77 8.63
C PRO A 920 35.64 -47.92 9.25
N SER A 921 35.25 -49.13 8.87
CA SER A 921 35.85 -50.39 9.30
C SER A 921 36.11 -51.30 8.08
N ALA A 922 37.26 -51.96 8.09
CA ALA A 922 37.61 -52.92 7.04
C ALA A 922 36.71 -54.19 6.99
N PRO A 923 36.18 -54.72 8.11
CA PRO A 923 35.30 -55.89 8.08
C PRO A 923 33.81 -55.59 7.91
N ALA A 924 33.38 -54.33 8.03
CA ALA A 924 32.01 -53.90 8.30
C ALA A 924 31.39 -54.60 9.54
N ASN A 925 31.59 -54.00 10.73
CA ASN A 925 31.20 -54.58 12.03
C ASN A 925 31.24 -53.63 13.25
N ARG A 926 31.20 -52.30 13.06
CA ARG A 926 31.28 -51.32 14.18
C ARG A 926 29.93 -50.77 14.60
N ASP A 927 29.05 -50.59 13.64
CA ASP A 927 27.61 -50.45 13.72
C ASP A 927 26.95 -51.83 13.99
N ARG A 928 25.62 -51.88 13.89
CA ARG A 928 24.79 -53.02 14.27
C ARG A 928 24.23 -53.70 13.03
N ASP A 929 25.06 -54.52 12.40
CA ASP A 929 24.65 -55.29 11.22
C ASP A 929 23.92 -56.59 11.64
N ASP A 930 22.73 -56.49 12.25
CA ASP A 930 21.99 -57.64 12.80
C ASP A 930 20.63 -57.95 12.15
N GLY A 931 20.20 -57.17 11.16
CA GLY A 931 18.95 -57.29 10.43
C GLY A 931 18.98 -58.06 9.11
N VAL A 932 20.11 -58.15 8.41
CA VAL A 932 20.27 -58.97 7.19
C VAL A 932 21.04 -60.26 7.46
N THR A 933 20.43 -61.40 7.14
CA THR A 933 21.07 -62.73 7.20
C THR A 933 21.10 -63.42 5.85
N PHE A 934 22.31 -63.78 5.40
CA PHE A 934 22.57 -64.55 4.19
C PHE A 934 22.37 -66.05 4.48
N SER A 935 21.32 -66.65 3.92
CA SER A 935 20.98 -68.07 4.17
C SER A 935 21.97 -69.07 3.56
N SER A 936 22.89 -68.59 2.74
CA SER A 936 23.85 -69.36 1.93
C SER A 936 24.89 -68.40 1.33
N THR A 937 26.05 -68.93 0.93
CA THR A 937 27.03 -68.18 0.13
C THR A 937 26.42 -67.72 -1.20
N LEU A 938 26.67 -66.47 -1.63
CA LEU A 938 26.29 -66.01 -2.96
C LEU A 938 27.15 -66.69 -4.03
N ILE A 939 26.54 -67.04 -5.16
CA ILE A 939 27.22 -67.71 -6.27
C ILE A 939 26.95 -66.91 -7.55
N ALA A 940 28.01 -66.55 -8.28
CA ALA A 940 27.89 -65.77 -9.52
C ALA A 940 26.96 -66.46 -10.53
N GLY A 941 25.99 -65.71 -11.06
CA GLY A 941 24.99 -66.19 -12.01
C GLY A 941 23.78 -66.91 -11.40
N ILE A 942 23.72 -67.07 -10.07
CA ILE A 942 22.62 -67.74 -9.36
C ILE A 942 21.92 -66.73 -8.44
N GLY A 943 20.60 -66.62 -8.53
CA GLY A 943 19.82 -65.84 -7.57
C GLY A 943 20.01 -66.34 -6.14
N ALA A 944 19.68 -65.51 -5.15
CA ALA A 944 19.80 -65.84 -3.74
C ALA A 944 18.64 -65.26 -2.92
N ARG A 945 18.36 -65.90 -1.77
CA ARG A 945 17.40 -65.40 -0.78
C ARG A 945 18.06 -64.93 0.50
N LEU A 946 17.83 -63.65 0.80
CA LEU A 946 18.23 -63.00 2.04
C LEU A 946 17.04 -63.00 3.01
N ASN A 947 17.32 -63.18 4.30
CA ASN A 947 16.34 -62.89 5.34
C ASN A 947 16.62 -61.47 5.84
N VAL A 948 15.67 -60.55 5.65
CA VAL A 948 15.77 -59.16 6.11
C VAL A 948 14.71 -58.92 7.17
N VAL A 949 15.12 -58.66 8.40
CA VAL A 949 14.24 -58.40 9.54
C VAL A 949 14.04 -56.89 9.64
N ALA A 950 12.81 -56.41 9.49
CA ALA A 950 12.47 -55.00 9.68
C ALA A 950 11.62 -54.84 10.95
N SER A 951 11.89 -53.82 11.76
CA SER A 951 11.13 -53.52 12.99
C SER A 951 9.68 -53.17 12.71
N GLN A 952 9.44 -52.48 11.59
CA GLN A 952 8.15 -52.00 11.10
C GLN A 952 8.04 -52.19 9.58
N ALA A 953 6.88 -51.91 9.00
CA ALA A 953 6.74 -51.88 7.55
C ALA A 953 7.48 -50.66 6.98
N GLY A 954 8.21 -50.85 5.88
CA GLY A 954 9.05 -49.81 5.27
C GLY A 954 9.51 -50.23 3.88
N LYS A 955 10.51 -49.53 3.33
CA LYS A 955 11.10 -49.83 2.03
C LYS A 955 12.61 -49.94 2.12
N LEU A 956 13.15 -50.98 1.50
CA LEU A 956 14.56 -51.30 1.46
C LEU A 956 15.18 -50.89 0.12
N ASP A 957 16.21 -50.04 0.16
CA ASP A 957 17.13 -49.80 -0.94
C ASP A 957 18.45 -50.53 -0.64
N ALA A 958 18.82 -51.52 -1.46
CA ALA A 958 20.02 -52.33 -1.24
C ALA A 958 20.97 -52.31 -2.45
N PHE A 959 22.27 -52.31 -2.15
CA PHE A 959 23.37 -52.20 -3.11
C PHE A 959 24.42 -53.25 -2.79
N ILE A 960 25.03 -53.88 -3.81
CA ILE A 960 26.10 -54.87 -3.62
C ILE A 960 27.17 -54.65 -4.70
N ASP A 961 28.38 -54.27 -4.30
CA ASP A 961 29.55 -54.14 -5.18
C ASP A 961 29.94 -55.55 -5.68
N PHE A 962 29.40 -55.95 -6.83
CA PHE A 962 29.62 -57.28 -7.40
C PHE A 962 30.91 -57.33 -8.23
N ASN A 963 31.31 -56.19 -8.79
CA ASN A 963 32.46 -56.10 -9.68
C ASN A 963 33.79 -55.94 -8.90
N GLY A 964 33.73 -55.49 -7.64
CA GLY A 964 34.83 -55.34 -6.71
C GLY A 964 35.66 -54.07 -6.91
N ASN A 965 35.10 -53.00 -7.47
CA ASN A 965 35.83 -51.75 -7.75
C ASN A 965 35.90 -50.79 -6.55
N GLY A 966 35.14 -51.02 -5.47
CA GLY A 966 35.13 -50.18 -4.29
C GLY A 966 34.14 -49.01 -4.31
N VAL A 967 33.21 -48.98 -5.26
CA VAL A 967 32.12 -48.01 -5.43
C VAL A 967 30.84 -48.78 -5.74
N PHE A 968 29.68 -48.25 -5.36
CA PHE A 968 28.38 -48.82 -5.78
C PHE A 968 27.94 -48.20 -7.11
N ASP A 969 28.01 -48.96 -8.19
CA ASP A 969 27.55 -48.55 -9.52
C ASP A 969 26.02 -48.63 -9.67
N SER A 970 25.46 -48.06 -10.74
CA SER A 970 24.00 -47.97 -10.93
C SER A 970 23.33 -49.32 -11.24
N ASP A 971 24.08 -50.28 -11.78
CA ASP A 971 23.67 -51.66 -12.03
C ASP A 971 23.87 -52.60 -10.81
N GLU A 972 24.45 -52.09 -9.73
CA GLU A 972 24.72 -52.84 -8.49
C GLU A 972 23.62 -52.68 -7.42
N ARG A 973 22.54 -51.99 -7.77
CA ARG A 973 21.35 -51.81 -6.93
C ARG A 973 20.40 -53.00 -7.08
N VAL A 974 20.29 -53.83 -6.04
CA VAL A 974 19.59 -55.14 -6.06
C VAL A 974 18.10 -55.08 -5.70
N THR A 975 17.52 -53.89 -5.62
CA THR A 975 16.10 -53.63 -5.27
C THR A 975 15.39 -52.78 -6.34
N PRO A 976 14.05 -52.79 -6.47
CA PRO A 976 13.33 -51.97 -7.46
C PRO A 976 13.47 -50.46 -7.18
N ILE A 977 13.51 -49.61 -8.20
CA ILE A 977 13.59 -48.14 -8.02
C ILE A 977 12.38 -47.64 -7.22
N GLY A 978 12.62 -46.89 -6.14
CA GLY A 978 11.61 -46.52 -5.14
C GLY A 978 11.55 -47.43 -3.91
N GLY A 979 12.46 -48.40 -3.80
CA GLY A 979 12.65 -49.31 -2.67
C GLY A 979 11.75 -50.56 -2.71
N LEU A 980 12.24 -51.68 -2.18
CA LEU A 980 11.47 -52.91 -1.99
C LEU A 980 10.63 -52.81 -0.71
N THR A 981 9.31 -52.87 -0.82
CA THR A 981 8.41 -52.86 0.35
C THR A 981 8.62 -54.10 1.22
N LEU A 982 8.93 -53.88 2.50
CA LEU A 982 9.04 -54.89 3.55
C LEU A 982 7.84 -54.80 4.51
N ALA A 983 7.40 -55.96 5.01
CA ALA A 983 6.51 -56.02 6.16
C ALA A 983 7.32 -56.01 7.47
N ALA A 984 6.68 -55.68 8.59
CA ALA A 984 7.29 -55.85 9.91
C ALA A 984 7.60 -57.33 10.19
N GLY A 985 8.77 -57.61 10.75
CA GLY A 985 9.32 -58.96 10.96
C GLY A 985 10.25 -59.42 9.84
N THR A 986 10.40 -60.74 9.68
CA THR A 986 11.33 -61.35 8.72
C THR A 986 10.73 -61.42 7.31
N ASN A 987 11.44 -60.84 6.34
CA ASN A 987 11.11 -60.84 4.92
C ASN A 987 12.11 -61.70 4.15
N SER A 988 11.64 -62.46 3.14
CA SER A 988 12.52 -63.19 2.22
C SER A 988 12.75 -62.36 0.95
N VAL A 989 13.86 -61.64 0.92
CA VAL A 989 14.26 -60.79 -0.21
C VAL A 989 15.01 -61.63 -1.24
N TYR A 990 14.61 -61.58 -2.51
CA TYR A 990 15.34 -62.19 -3.61
C TYR A 990 16.35 -61.19 -4.19
N VAL A 991 17.58 -61.64 -4.38
CA VAL A 991 18.68 -60.88 -5.00
C VAL A 991 19.20 -61.68 -6.20
N GLU A 992 19.29 -61.04 -7.35
CA GLU A 992 19.95 -61.61 -8.52
C GLU A 992 21.45 -61.36 -8.42
N VAL A 993 22.26 -62.42 -8.58
CA VAL A 993 23.73 -62.30 -8.56
C VAL A 993 24.24 -62.37 -10.01
N PRO A 994 24.85 -61.30 -10.55
CA PRO A 994 25.33 -61.28 -11.93
C PRO A 994 26.30 -62.44 -12.24
N VAL A 995 26.25 -62.97 -13.47
CA VAL A 995 27.24 -63.95 -13.98
C VAL A 995 28.66 -63.37 -13.99
N THR A 996 28.78 -62.04 -14.05
CA THR A 996 30.02 -61.25 -14.01
C THR A 996 30.54 -61.01 -12.60
N ALA A 997 29.80 -61.38 -11.54
CA ALA A 997 30.20 -61.11 -10.16
C ALA A 997 31.55 -61.79 -9.83
N VAL A 998 32.50 -60.99 -9.35
CA VAL A 998 33.88 -61.43 -9.13
C VAL A 998 33.96 -62.17 -7.80
N ALA A 999 34.70 -63.28 -7.73
CA ALA A 999 34.86 -64.06 -6.48
C ALA A 999 35.65 -63.31 -5.39
N GLY A 1000 35.17 -63.35 -4.15
CA GLY A 1000 35.81 -62.76 -2.97
C GLY A 1000 34.86 -61.99 -2.07
N ALA A 1001 35.42 -61.22 -1.13
CA ALA A 1001 34.70 -60.35 -0.22
C ALA A 1001 34.16 -59.11 -0.95
N ARG A 1002 32.86 -58.85 -0.85
CA ARG A 1002 32.12 -57.77 -1.49
C ARG A 1002 31.38 -56.94 -0.47
N ALA A 1003 31.32 -55.64 -0.71
CA ALA A 1003 30.54 -54.72 0.09
C ALA A 1003 29.07 -54.80 -0.30
N ALA A 1004 28.19 -54.77 0.70
CA ALA A 1004 26.77 -54.59 0.54
C ALA A 1004 26.28 -53.52 1.51
N ARG A 1005 25.35 -52.67 1.06
CA ARG A 1005 24.75 -51.61 1.86
C ARG A 1005 23.22 -51.73 1.79
N PHE A 1006 22.57 -51.77 2.95
CA PHE A 1006 21.14 -51.93 3.09
C PHE A 1006 20.57 -50.70 3.79
N ARG A 1007 19.62 -50.01 3.14
CA ARG A 1007 19.03 -48.76 3.62
C ARG A 1007 17.53 -48.93 3.76
N LEU A 1008 17.02 -48.95 4.98
CA LEU A 1008 15.58 -49.04 5.26
C LEU A 1008 15.04 -47.63 5.48
N SER A 1009 13.93 -47.24 4.84
CA SER A 1009 13.25 -45.95 5.09
C SER A 1009 11.75 -46.07 4.83
N SER A 1010 10.93 -45.09 5.23
CA SER A 1010 9.50 -45.08 4.85
C SER A 1010 9.29 -44.73 3.36
N ALA A 1011 10.10 -43.80 2.84
CA ALA A 1011 9.97 -43.28 1.49
C ALA A 1011 10.53 -44.24 0.42
N GLY A 1012 11.71 -44.82 0.66
CA GLY A 1012 12.49 -45.58 -0.32
C GLY A 1012 12.94 -44.79 -1.55
N GLY A 1013 13.70 -45.42 -2.44
CA GLY A 1013 14.32 -44.77 -3.59
C GLY A 1013 15.63 -44.05 -3.25
N LEU A 1014 16.22 -44.37 -2.10
CA LEU A 1014 17.52 -43.83 -1.68
C LEU A 1014 18.64 -44.29 -2.62
N SER A 1015 19.69 -43.47 -2.72
CA SER A 1015 20.95 -43.84 -3.37
C SER A 1015 21.87 -44.59 -2.39
N ALA A 1016 23.04 -45.06 -2.87
CA ALA A 1016 24.06 -45.63 -1.98
C ALA A 1016 24.73 -44.59 -1.03
N LYS A 1017 24.38 -43.31 -1.18
CA LYS A 1017 24.89 -42.13 -0.46
C LYS A 1017 23.75 -41.17 -0.07
N GLY A 1018 24.06 -40.13 0.71
CA GLY A 1018 23.11 -39.09 1.12
C GLY A 1018 22.27 -39.44 2.35
N ALA A 1019 21.51 -38.46 2.85
CA ALA A 1019 20.63 -38.61 4.01
C ALA A 1019 19.33 -39.38 3.72
N SER A 1020 18.69 -39.84 4.80
CA SER A 1020 17.30 -40.30 4.86
C SER A 1020 16.65 -39.71 6.11
N ALA A 1021 15.40 -39.26 5.99
CA ALA A 1021 14.65 -38.63 7.08
C ALA A 1021 14.20 -39.62 8.19
N ASP A 1022 14.27 -40.92 7.93
CA ASP A 1022 14.01 -41.99 8.90
C ASP A 1022 14.79 -43.25 8.53
N GLY A 1023 14.79 -44.24 9.43
CA GLY A 1023 15.31 -45.57 9.17
C GLY A 1023 16.71 -45.85 9.70
N GLU A 1024 17.44 -46.70 8.96
CA GLU A 1024 18.77 -47.22 9.30
C GLU A 1024 19.59 -47.57 8.03
N VAL A 1025 20.92 -47.50 8.16
CA VAL A 1025 21.92 -48.10 7.27
C VAL A 1025 22.56 -49.30 7.98
N GLU A 1026 22.52 -50.47 7.36
CA GLU A 1026 23.40 -51.60 7.74
C GLU A 1026 24.38 -51.89 6.59
N ASP A 1027 25.63 -52.18 6.93
CA ASP A 1027 26.75 -52.30 6.01
C ASP A 1027 27.43 -53.68 6.20
N TYR A 1028 27.65 -54.44 5.13
CA TYR A 1028 28.11 -55.83 5.23
C TYR A 1028 29.27 -56.14 4.30
N ILE A 1029 30.27 -56.87 4.80
CA ILE A 1029 31.24 -57.58 3.97
C ILE A 1029 30.82 -59.04 3.83
N MET A 1030 30.48 -59.44 2.60
CA MET A 1030 29.95 -60.76 2.27
C MET A 1030 30.80 -61.48 1.21
N ASN A 1031 30.82 -62.81 1.23
CA ASN A 1031 31.62 -63.59 0.28
C ASN A 1031 30.80 -64.06 -0.93
N VAL A 1032 31.22 -63.64 -2.13
CA VAL A 1032 30.73 -64.16 -3.42
C VAL A 1032 31.68 -65.25 -3.92
N VAL A 1033 31.13 -66.38 -4.36
CA VAL A 1033 31.88 -67.44 -5.04
C VAL A 1033 31.57 -67.40 -6.52
N SER A 1034 32.59 -67.31 -7.37
CA SER A 1034 32.46 -67.54 -8.80
C SER A 1034 33.11 -68.88 -9.14
N PRO A 1035 32.32 -69.92 -9.51
CA PRO A 1035 32.86 -71.19 -9.96
C PRO A 1035 33.81 -71.04 -11.15
N ALA A 1036 34.93 -71.76 -11.09
CA ALA A 1036 35.89 -71.83 -12.17
C ALA A 1036 35.27 -72.51 -13.41
N GLU A 1037 35.80 -72.18 -14.59
CA GLU A 1037 35.55 -72.94 -15.82
C GLU A 1037 35.93 -74.42 -15.65
N ASP A 1038 35.43 -75.28 -16.54
CA ASP A 1038 35.69 -76.72 -16.58
C ASP A 1038 35.29 -77.45 -15.27
N THR A 1039 34.21 -77.01 -14.63
CA THR A 1039 33.78 -77.51 -13.30
C THR A 1039 32.42 -78.18 -13.34
N ILE A 1040 32.32 -79.34 -12.68
CA ILE A 1040 31.05 -79.99 -12.29
C ILE A 1040 31.06 -80.11 -10.77
N GLN A 1041 30.03 -79.59 -10.10
CA GLN A 1041 29.95 -79.61 -8.65
C GLN A 1041 28.51 -79.63 -8.13
N LEU A 1042 28.36 -80.05 -6.87
CA LEU A 1042 27.10 -80.03 -6.12
C LEU A 1042 27.20 -78.88 -5.11
N LEU A 1043 26.35 -77.87 -5.24
CA LEU A 1043 26.36 -76.65 -4.42
C LEU A 1043 25.08 -76.56 -3.58
N PRO A 1044 25.12 -75.94 -2.38
CA PRO A 1044 23.91 -75.42 -1.75
C PRO A 1044 23.19 -74.48 -2.72
N ASP A 1045 21.87 -74.57 -2.79
CA ASP A 1045 21.07 -73.67 -3.63
C ASP A 1045 20.75 -72.37 -2.89
N PRO A 1046 21.23 -71.19 -3.35
CA PRO A 1046 20.98 -69.95 -2.64
C PRO A 1046 19.53 -69.45 -2.73
N GLU A 1047 18.73 -69.94 -3.67
CA GLU A 1047 17.29 -69.64 -3.76
C GLU A 1047 16.43 -70.59 -2.92
N SER A 1048 16.97 -71.77 -2.59
CA SER A 1048 16.28 -72.84 -1.87
C SER A 1048 17.11 -73.33 -0.68
N PRO A 1049 17.17 -72.56 0.44
CA PRO A 1049 18.01 -72.89 1.58
C PRO A 1049 17.81 -74.32 2.10
N GLY A 1050 18.92 -75.03 2.32
CA GLY A 1050 18.92 -76.43 2.74
C GLY A 1050 18.77 -77.45 1.60
N GLN A 1051 18.56 -77.02 0.36
CA GLN A 1051 18.63 -77.87 -0.83
C GLN A 1051 19.98 -77.74 -1.56
N GLN A 1052 20.25 -78.66 -2.48
CA GLN A 1052 21.46 -78.68 -3.30
C GLN A 1052 21.10 -78.74 -4.78
N LEU A 1053 21.83 -77.96 -5.58
CA LEU A 1053 21.77 -77.91 -7.03
C LEU A 1053 23.03 -78.52 -7.66
N ILE A 1054 22.88 -79.05 -8.88
CA ILE A 1054 24.04 -79.39 -9.72
C ILE A 1054 24.43 -78.13 -10.46
N TYR A 1055 25.71 -77.75 -10.38
CA TYR A 1055 26.28 -76.65 -11.13
C TYR A 1055 27.33 -77.20 -12.10
N VAL A 1056 27.19 -76.86 -13.38
CA VAL A 1056 28.10 -77.20 -14.46
C VAL A 1056 28.53 -75.92 -15.17
N LYS A 1057 29.83 -75.75 -15.38
CA LYS A 1057 30.41 -74.67 -16.18
C LYS A 1057 31.45 -75.26 -17.12
N GLY A 1058 31.23 -75.11 -18.42
CA GLY A 1058 32.14 -75.58 -19.46
C GLY A 1058 33.37 -74.68 -19.58
N THR A 1059 33.89 -74.55 -20.80
CA THR A 1059 35.16 -73.87 -21.10
C THR A 1059 34.93 -72.67 -22.03
N ALA A 1060 36.02 -71.98 -22.38
CA ALA A 1060 35.99 -70.98 -23.45
C ALA A 1060 36.18 -71.60 -24.85
N GLY A 1061 35.73 -72.84 -25.06
CA GLY A 1061 35.73 -73.54 -26.34
C GLY A 1061 34.54 -74.48 -26.45
N ASN A 1062 34.42 -75.23 -27.55
CA ASN A 1062 33.26 -76.09 -27.80
C ASN A 1062 33.16 -77.26 -26.79
N ASP A 1063 32.18 -77.20 -25.91
CA ASP A 1063 31.90 -78.21 -24.88
C ASP A 1063 30.83 -79.21 -25.31
N THR A 1064 30.96 -80.47 -24.89
CA THR A 1064 29.89 -81.48 -24.99
C THR A 1064 29.48 -81.89 -23.59
N ILE A 1065 28.32 -81.41 -23.14
CA ILE A 1065 27.76 -81.62 -21.81
C ILE A 1065 26.57 -82.56 -21.93
N SER A 1066 26.49 -83.59 -21.08
CA SER A 1066 25.31 -84.46 -21.01
C SER A 1066 24.98 -84.84 -19.57
N VAL A 1067 23.69 -84.79 -19.23
CA VAL A 1067 23.18 -85.19 -17.91
C VAL A 1067 22.35 -86.45 -18.05
N ALA A 1068 22.64 -87.46 -17.22
CA ALA A 1068 21.90 -88.71 -17.17
C ALA A 1068 21.38 -88.95 -15.75
N LYS A 1069 20.09 -89.27 -15.62
CA LYS A 1069 19.50 -89.72 -14.34
C LYS A 1069 19.89 -91.17 -14.08
N THR A 1070 20.26 -91.49 -12.84
CA THR A 1070 20.57 -92.84 -12.38
C THR A 1070 19.60 -93.26 -11.26
N ASN A 1071 19.81 -94.44 -10.67
CA ASN A 1071 19.07 -94.87 -9.48
C ASN A 1071 19.55 -94.20 -8.18
N LEU A 1072 20.70 -93.51 -8.19
CA LEU A 1072 21.32 -92.89 -7.02
C LEU A 1072 21.35 -91.36 -7.09
N GLY A 1073 21.08 -90.77 -8.26
CA GLY A 1073 21.06 -89.33 -8.47
C GLY A 1073 21.18 -88.98 -9.94
N PHE A 1074 22.15 -88.12 -10.27
CA PHE A 1074 22.49 -87.74 -11.64
C PHE A 1074 23.98 -87.88 -11.90
N VAL A 1075 24.35 -88.32 -13.10
CA VAL A 1075 25.73 -88.29 -13.60
C VAL A 1075 25.80 -87.23 -14.71
N VAL A 1076 26.72 -86.29 -14.55
CA VAL A 1076 27.08 -85.31 -15.59
C VAL A 1076 28.35 -85.79 -16.29
N LYS A 1077 28.37 -85.69 -17.61
CA LYS A 1077 29.57 -85.82 -18.42
C LYS A 1077 29.83 -84.51 -19.14
N MET A 1078 31.07 -84.05 -19.14
CA MET A 1078 31.51 -82.84 -19.82
C MET A 1078 32.85 -83.12 -20.49
N ASN A 1079 32.86 -83.17 -21.81
CA ASN A 1079 34.01 -83.63 -22.61
C ASN A 1079 34.54 -84.99 -22.11
N ASN A 1080 35.74 -84.99 -21.52
CA ASN A 1080 36.40 -86.19 -20.97
C ASN A 1080 36.14 -86.39 -19.46
N LYS A 1081 35.40 -85.50 -18.79
CA LYS A 1081 35.05 -85.59 -17.36
C LYS A 1081 33.72 -86.30 -17.18
N VAL A 1082 33.62 -87.08 -16.10
CA VAL A 1082 32.40 -87.77 -15.66
C VAL A 1082 32.30 -87.59 -14.15
N SER A 1083 31.16 -87.09 -13.65
CA SER A 1083 30.92 -86.95 -12.22
C SER A 1083 30.65 -88.30 -11.55
N PRO A 1084 30.81 -88.41 -10.22
CA PRO A 1084 30.08 -89.43 -9.46
C PRO A 1084 28.56 -89.18 -9.55
N ASP A 1085 27.76 -90.10 -9.01
CA ASP A 1085 26.32 -89.85 -8.79
C ASP A 1085 26.13 -88.64 -7.85
N LEU A 1086 25.53 -87.58 -8.35
CA LEU A 1086 25.21 -86.35 -7.62
C LEU A 1086 23.76 -86.38 -7.13
N SER A 1087 23.55 -86.31 -5.82
CA SER A 1087 22.25 -86.38 -5.17
C SER A 1087 21.61 -84.99 -4.97
N ALA A 1088 21.49 -84.22 -6.05
CA ALA A 1088 20.79 -82.93 -6.01
C ALA A 1088 19.28 -83.10 -5.79
N ASN A 1089 18.66 -82.12 -5.14
CA ASN A 1089 17.24 -82.12 -4.79
C ASN A 1089 16.51 -80.79 -5.09
N SER A 1090 17.22 -79.76 -5.58
CA SER A 1090 16.60 -78.53 -6.11
C SER A 1090 16.54 -78.51 -7.64
N ARG A 1091 17.67 -78.20 -8.30
CA ARG A 1091 17.74 -77.89 -9.73
C ARG A 1091 19.08 -78.24 -10.35
N ILE A 1092 19.17 -78.11 -11.67
CA ILE A 1092 20.40 -78.32 -12.45
C ILE A 1092 20.69 -77.03 -13.23
N LEU A 1093 21.87 -76.45 -13.04
CA LEU A 1093 22.34 -75.27 -13.75
C LEU A 1093 23.51 -75.66 -14.64
N ILE A 1094 23.43 -75.32 -15.93
CA ILE A 1094 24.49 -75.57 -16.90
C ILE A 1094 24.81 -74.27 -17.64
N TYR A 1095 26.06 -73.84 -17.54
CA TYR A 1095 26.63 -72.77 -18.36
C TYR A 1095 27.59 -73.43 -19.36
N GLY A 1096 27.31 -73.32 -20.66
CA GLY A 1096 28.14 -73.84 -21.74
C GLY A 1096 29.50 -73.15 -21.74
N GLY A 1097 29.51 -71.87 -22.12
CA GLY A 1097 30.70 -71.03 -22.03
C GLY A 1097 30.82 -70.13 -23.26
N GLN A 1098 31.96 -70.21 -23.95
CA GLN A 1098 32.17 -69.53 -25.23
C GLN A 1098 32.51 -70.59 -26.27
N GLY A 1099 31.62 -70.92 -27.18
CA GLY A 1099 31.87 -72.05 -28.09
C GLY A 1099 30.67 -72.44 -28.93
N LYS A 1100 30.78 -73.57 -29.61
CA LYS A 1100 29.64 -74.29 -30.18
C LYS A 1100 29.34 -75.48 -29.30
N ASP A 1101 28.59 -75.21 -28.24
CA ASP A 1101 28.38 -76.19 -27.19
C ASP A 1101 27.22 -77.12 -27.53
N ASN A 1102 27.34 -78.37 -27.10
CA ASN A 1102 26.36 -79.42 -27.37
C ASN A 1102 25.90 -79.99 -26.04
N ILE A 1103 24.78 -79.46 -25.54
CA ILE A 1103 24.25 -79.72 -24.21
C ILE A 1103 23.07 -80.69 -24.34
N SER A 1104 23.09 -81.77 -23.57
CA SER A 1104 22.02 -82.78 -23.59
C SER A 1104 21.45 -83.08 -22.21
N LEU A 1105 20.13 -82.98 -22.10
CA LEU A 1105 19.36 -83.22 -20.88
C LEU A 1105 18.50 -84.49 -21.02
N PRO A 1106 18.19 -85.19 -19.91
CA PRO A 1106 17.33 -86.37 -19.98
C PRO A 1106 15.90 -85.95 -20.29
N THR A 1107 15.23 -86.65 -21.21
CA THR A 1107 13.86 -86.37 -21.68
C THR A 1107 12.75 -86.47 -20.63
N SER A 1108 13.12 -86.76 -19.38
CA SER A 1108 12.25 -86.74 -18.20
C SER A 1108 13.08 -86.43 -16.94
N SER A 1109 13.61 -85.21 -16.86
CA SER A 1109 14.21 -84.72 -15.62
C SER A 1109 13.14 -84.56 -14.53
N PRO A 1110 13.34 -85.08 -13.30
CA PRO A 1110 12.46 -84.81 -12.16
C PRO A 1110 12.79 -83.46 -11.48
N LEU A 1111 13.89 -82.82 -11.84
CA LEU A 1111 14.29 -81.49 -11.34
C LEU A 1111 14.23 -80.47 -12.48
N PRO A 1112 13.84 -79.21 -12.22
CA PRO A 1112 13.99 -78.12 -13.18
C PRO A 1112 15.47 -77.96 -13.56
N ALA A 1113 15.71 -77.71 -14.85
CA ALA A 1113 17.04 -77.44 -15.39
C ALA A 1113 17.04 -76.06 -16.05
N MET A 1114 18.05 -75.25 -15.76
CA MET A 1114 18.33 -73.98 -16.43
C MET A 1114 19.63 -74.16 -17.21
N VAL A 1115 19.58 -73.83 -18.50
CA VAL A 1115 20.73 -73.96 -19.40
C VAL A 1115 20.97 -72.61 -20.05
N ASP A 1116 22.16 -72.08 -19.84
CA ASP A 1116 22.72 -70.99 -20.61
C ASP A 1116 23.80 -71.58 -21.51
N GLY A 1117 23.65 -71.47 -22.83
CA GLY A 1117 24.70 -71.88 -23.77
C GLY A 1117 25.90 -70.93 -23.75
N GLY A 1118 25.71 -69.70 -23.28
CA GLY A 1118 26.60 -68.60 -23.60
C GLY A 1118 26.55 -68.26 -25.10
N PRO A 1119 27.55 -67.54 -25.63
CA PRO A 1119 27.57 -67.18 -27.03
C PRO A 1119 28.48 -68.08 -27.89
N GLY A 1120 27.88 -68.89 -28.77
CA GLY A 1120 28.56 -69.24 -30.03
C GLY A 1120 27.83 -70.16 -31.01
N ASN A 1121 26.49 -70.21 -30.96
CA ASN A 1121 25.61 -71.04 -31.80
C ASN A 1121 25.57 -72.50 -31.32
N ASP A 1122 25.03 -72.62 -30.12
CA ASP A 1122 24.98 -73.80 -29.28
C ASP A 1122 23.78 -74.68 -29.65
N SER A 1123 23.82 -75.93 -29.21
CA SER A 1123 22.84 -76.96 -29.54
C SER A 1123 22.35 -77.65 -28.26
N LEU A 1124 21.05 -77.53 -27.98
CA LEU A 1124 20.40 -78.13 -26.82
C LEU A 1124 19.52 -79.31 -27.26
N TRP A 1125 19.76 -80.50 -26.69
CA TRP A 1125 19.04 -81.74 -27.04
C TRP A 1125 18.54 -82.47 -25.79
N GLY A 1126 17.25 -82.36 -25.48
CA GLY A 1126 16.66 -82.97 -24.30
C GLY A 1126 15.17 -82.76 -24.19
N GLY A 1127 14.62 -83.06 -23.02
CA GLY A 1127 13.25 -82.67 -22.63
C GLY A 1127 13.24 -81.30 -21.99
#